data_AF-A0A2T7VA92-F1
#
_entry.id   AF-A0A2T7VA92-F1
#
_cell.length_a   1.000
_cell.length_b   1.000
_cell.length_c   1.000
_cell.angle_alpha   90.00
_cell.angle_beta   90.00
_cell.angle_gamma   90.00
#
_symmetry.space_group_name_H-M   'P 1'
#
loop_
_entity.id
_entity.type
_entity.pdbx_description
1 polymer ?
#
loop_
_entity_poly.entity_id
_entity_poly.type
_entity_poly.pdbx_seq_one_letter_code
_entity_poly.pdbx_strand_id
1 'polypeptide(L)'
;MSQNSVFYDASGRRKRRFTLAVVAFVLLLVLSVAMFAVSIGAVPVAPLLPVEVERPPLQRLAAPHGVLRRARRSIAYYENKLFGTAARKPAASGNPSLAIAFHTPWDPSSAASLRRHVEQLDWVIPGWVSVTGPNHQITVFRDTAGRTILNKAIHRPVVLPMIQNALNGNWDGKGTAALMADPKARAAFLDKLVPWLANNRAGGAFFDFENLPASAQADYRAFLADAQRRFAPRGWVVAIAAPVGNPEWNLPAYAKVTDKIFLMAYDEHETSGEPGPIASQHWFVEQVANASRGIPPQKLVVAIGSYAYNWSPAGNDAMSVEEAWQAARDSGTVPTFDPVSGNSSFAYKEGDESHVVWLLDAASAYNEMTFLQRAGIGSIALWRLGAEDPSVWKLFGRDHRTLPPAAVIDTIPAGTDVDIEGPGEILKVAGTPVTGQRSVVTGPNGAITDVRFDRLPAPLEVDRTGYRKKLLALTFDDGPDPKWTPQILDVLKREHAPGTFFIVGENALTQRPLLQRMIMEGHEIGSHTYTHPNLATSSPGQVLFELNANQRLFQAFTGRSLRLFRAPYFGDAEPSTADELGPVLQAQNRGYVSVGLHVDPDDWKRPGVQAIIDRTIARVTDGPANCTNDSPVDCSRNVILLHDAGGNRAETVAALPVIIDRLRAMGYHFVPVSTLAGLSRNASMPPISASDQLAARVDLGLFSALGFIVVALHWMFAIAITVGILRALALSALALIQARREGREVFPAIDPTRFVTVMIPAYNEERVIERAVRGVLASTDVAIEVIVIDDGSKDRTSAVVAEAFGDDPRVRLLTLENGGKARALNTALAQAKGEIVIALDADTQFEPTTIARLARWFDDPKLGAVAGNAKVGNRVNLVTKWQALEYITAQNLERRAFARLNAITVVPGAVGAWRLAAIQQVGGYPHDTLAEDQDLTIAIQRAGWAVRYDQYAVAWTEAPETFRALAKQRFRWAFGTLQCLWKHRSAIGSSHPRGLGWIGLPQAIVFQILLAAISPIIDLALLVSFVVTYLDVQAHGWAQTSHDVYTMLTFWAVFTTIDLMAATVAFALERREKWSLLWLLIPQRVGYRQIMYYVVLKAITQAMRGPMVGWGKLQRTGRVQAG
;
A
#
# COMPACT_ATOMS: atom_id res chain seq x y z
N MET A 1 25.85 -29.35 42.95
CA MET A 1 24.48 -28.82 42.72
C MET A 1 23.46 -29.85 43.17
N SER A 2 22.44 -29.42 43.92
CA SER A 2 21.44 -30.27 44.58
C SER A 2 20.43 -30.87 43.59
N GLN A 3 20.02 -32.12 43.80
CA GLN A 3 18.91 -32.78 43.07
C GLN A 3 17.53 -32.15 43.38
N ASN A 4 17.45 -31.18 44.31
CA ASN A 4 16.22 -30.53 44.73
C ASN A 4 15.95 -29.18 44.05
N SER A 5 16.61 -28.87 42.92
CA SER A 5 16.41 -27.60 42.20
C SER A 5 14.95 -27.40 41.76
N VAL A 6 14.41 -26.20 41.93
CA VAL A 6 13.04 -25.86 41.54
C VAL A 6 12.86 -26.05 40.02
N PHE A 7 11.81 -26.78 39.63
CA PHE A 7 11.49 -27.26 38.27
C PHE A 7 12.22 -28.50 37.76
N TYR A 8 13.26 -28.99 38.45
CA TYR A 8 13.95 -30.21 38.01
C TYR A 8 13.00 -31.42 38.00
N ASP A 9 12.98 -32.15 36.88
CA ASP A 9 12.21 -33.39 36.71
C ASP A 9 13.13 -34.52 36.25
N ALA A 10 13.61 -35.32 37.22
CA ALA A 10 14.45 -36.48 36.96
C ALA A 10 13.76 -37.55 36.08
N SER A 11 12.41 -37.58 36.02
CA SER A 11 11.66 -38.58 35.25
C SER A 11 11.65 -38.30 33.74
N GLY A 12 11.99 -37.08 33.31
CA GLY A 12 11.93 -36.62 31.92
C GLY A 12 10.52 -36.53 31.32
N ARG A 13 9.46 -36.82 32.10
CA ARG A 13 8.07 -36.82 31.64
C ARG A 13 7.62 -35.43 31.21
N ARG A 14 8.05 -34.38 31.92
CA ARG A 14 7.75 -32.98 31.54
C ARG A 14 8.27 -32.63 30.16
N LYS A 15 9.54 -32.94 29.87
CA LYS A 15 10.15 -32.74 28.55
C LYS A 15 9.36 -33.46 27.45
N ARG A 16 8.97 -34.73 27.66
CA ARG A 16 8.20 -35.51 26.68
C ARG A 16 6.82 -34.90 26.43
N ARG A 17 6.08 -34.53 27.49
CA ARG A 17 4.76 -33.88 27.38
C ARG A 17 4.84 -32.53 26.67
N PHE A 18 5.83 -31.71 27.00
CA PHE A 18 6.08 -30.43 26.34
C PHE A 18 6.35 -30.61 24.84
N THR A 19 7.26 -31.52 24.48
CA THR A 19 7.57 -31.80 23.06
C THR A 19 6.32 -32.28 22.32
N LEU A 20 5.54 -33.21 22.90
CA LEU A 20 4.29 -33.69 22.29
C LEU A 20 3.28 -32.57 22.08
N ALA A 21 3.10 -31.69 23.07
CA ALA A 21 2.19 -30.55 22.96
C ALA A 21 2.61 -29.56 21.86
N VAL A 22 3.92 -29.26 21.75
CA VAL A 22 4.44 -28.38 20.69
C VAL A 22 4.24 -29.02 19.31
N VAL A 23 4.56 -30.31 19.15
CA VAL A 23 4.36 -31.02 17.88
C VAL A 23 2.88 -31.06 17.50
N ALA A 24 1.98 -31.36 18.46
CA ALA A 24 0.55 -31.35 18.23
C ALA A 24 0.03 -29.96 17.83
N PHE A 25 0.52 -28.89 18.46
CA PHE A 25 0.17 -27.52 18.11
C PHE A 25 0.63 -27.15 16.69
N VAL A 26 1.88 -27.47 16.34
CA VAL A 26 2.41 -27.20 14.98
C VAL A 26 1.66 -27.99 13.92
N LEU A 27 1.36 -29.27 14.17
CA LEU A 27 0.55 -30.09 13.26
C LEU A 27 -0.86 -29.53 13.09
N LEU A 28 -1.52 -29.13 14.18
CA LEU A 28 -2.83 -28.49 14.13
C LEU A 28 -2.80 -27.19 13.31
N LEU A 29 -1.77 -26.37 13.49
CA LEU A 29 -1.59 -25.12 12.74
C LEU A 29 -1.40 -25.39 11.24
N VAL A 30 -0.52 -26.31 10.88
CA VAL A 30 -0.27 -26.70 9.47
C VAL A 30 -1.52 -27.27 8.84
N LEU A 31 -2.24 -28.16 9.55
CA LEU A 31 -3.52 -28.71 9.08
C LEU A 31 -4.57 -27.62 8.90
N SER A 32 -4.66 -26.66 9.83
CA SER A 32 -5.62 -25.54 9.73
C SER A 32 -5.33 -24.65 8.52
N VAL A 33 -4.05 -24.32 8.29
CA VAL A 33 -3.61 -23.54 7.11
C VAL A 33 -3.86 -24.31 5.81
N ALA A 34 -3.57 -25.61 5.78
CA ALA A 34 -3.82 -26.45 4.61
C ALA A 34 -5.32 -26.56 4.31
N MET A 35 -6.16 -26.77 5.34
CA MET A 35 -7.63 -26.79 5.19
C MET A 35 -8.16 -25.46 4.68
N PHE A 36 -7.66 -24.34 5.21
CA PHE A 36 -8.02 -23.01 4.75
C PHE A 36 -7.64 -22.77 3.28
N ALA A 37 -6.42 -23.13 2.89
CA ALA A 37 -5.94 -23.00 1.52
C ALA A 37 -6.76 -23.86 0.54
N VAL A 38 -7.09 -25.11 0.91
CA VAL A 38 -7.95 -25.99 0.12
C VAL A 38 -9.35 -25.40 -0.01
N SER A 39 -9.91 -24.87 1.08
CA SER A 39 -11.26 -24.28 1.06
C SER A 39 -11.37 -23.08 0.11
N ILE A 40 -10.38 -22.18 0.15
CA ILE A 40 -10.31 -21.01 -0.75
C ILE A 40 -10.00 -21.43 -2.19
N GLY A 41 -9.15 -22.44 -2.39
CA GLY A 41 -8.81 -22.95 -3.73
C GLY A 41 -9.97 -23.68 -4.42
N ALA A 42 -10.82 -24.36 -3.65
CA ALA A 42 -11.86 -25.25 -4.17
C ALA A 42 -13.28 -24.65 -4.10
N VAL A 43 -13.46 -23.38 -4.47
CA VAL A 43 -14.79 -22.74 -4.56
C VAL A 43 -15.43 -23.07 -5.91
N PRO A 44 -16.61 -23.74 -5.95
CA PRO A 44 -17.30 -24.06 -7.20
C PRO A 44 -17.62 -22.81 -8.03
N VAL A 45 -17.48 -22.91 -9.36
CA VAL A 45 -17.96 -21.87 -10.29
C VAL A 45 -19.48 -21.92 -10.34
N ALA A 46 -20.14 -20.78 -10.15
CA ALA A 46 -21.59 -20.70 -10.33
C ALA A 46 -21.92 -20.39 -11.81
N PRO A 47 -23.00 -20.95 -12.38
CA PRO A 47 -23.40 -20.65 -13.75
C PRO A 47 -23.86 -19.20 -13.86
N LEU A 48 -23.47 -18.47 -14.90
CA LEU A 48 -23.82 -17.06 -15.09
C LEU A 48 -25.36 -16.85 -15.07
N LEU A 49 -25.82 -15.76 -14.47
CA LEU A 49 -27.25 -15.45 -14.41
C LEU A 49 -27.75 -15.02 -15.80
N PRO A 50 -28.96 -15.43 -16.22
CA PRO A 50 -29.53 -14.98 -17.48
C PRO A 50 -29.88 -13.50 -17.36
N VAL A 51 -29.23 -12.68 -18.19
CA VAL A 51 -29.52 -11.26 -18.35
C VAL A 51 -29.92 -11.08 -19.82
N GLU A 52 -31.15 -10.62 -20.05
CA GLU A 52 -31.70 -10.42 -21.41
C GLU A 52 -31.05 -9.21 -22.09
N VAL A 53 -30.76 -9.37 -23.38
CA VAL A 53 -30.22 -8.32 -24.26
C VAL A 53 -31.36 -7.88 -25.18
N GLU A 54 -31.68 -6.59 -25.20
CA GLU A 54 -32.65 -6.01 -26.14
C GLU A 54 -31.92 -5.68 -27.45
N ARG A 55 -32.23 -6.36 -28.57
CA ARG A 55 -31.70 -6.01 -29.90
C ARG A 55 -32.79 -6.05 -30.98
N PRO A 56 -32.89 -5.04 -31.86
CA PRO A 56 -33.38 -5.20 -33.22
C PRO A 56 -32.27 -5.79 -34.12
N PRO A 57 -32.56 -6.73 -35.03
CA PRO A 57 -31.56 -7.29 -35.94
C PRO A 57 -31.26 -6.34 -37.12
N LEU A 58 -29.97 -6.17 -37.45
CA LEU A 58 -29.49 -5.48 -38.66
C LEU A 58 -29.57 -6.39 -39.90
N GLN A 59 -29.80 -5.82 -41.09
CA GLN A 59 -29.87 -6.57 -42.35
C GLN A 59 -28.77 -6.15 -43.35
N ARG A 60 -28.17 -7.12 -44.02
CA ARG A 60 -27.10 -6.90 -45.02
C ARG A 60 -27.61 -6.24 -46.31
N LEU A 61 -26.89 -5.24 -46.82
CA LEU A 61 -27.02 -4.71 -48.18
C LEU A 61 -25.78 -5.02 -49.04
N ALA A 62 -25.89 -4.85 -50.36
CA ALA A 62 -24.75 -4.98 -51.27
C ALA A 62 -23.83 -3.75 -51.16
N ALA A 63 -22.51 -3.98 -51.21
CA ALA A 63 -21.54 -2.88 -51.17
C ALA A 63 -21.70 -1.95 -52.38
N PRO A 64 -21.51 -0.62 -52.21
CA PRO A 64 -21.65 0.36 -53.28
C PRO A 64 -20.45 0.32 -54.23
N HIS A 65 -20.37 -0.70 -55.10
CA HIS A 65 -19.37 -0.73 -56.17
C HIS A 65 -19.91 -0.10 -57.45
N GLY A 66 -19.30 0.99 -57.91
CA GLY A 66 -19.64 1.59 -59.21
C GLY A 66 -19.24 3.05 -59.45
N VAL A 67 -18.74 3.78 -58.44
CA VAL A 67 -18.58 5.24 -58.54
C VAL A 67 -17.37 5.69 -59.38
N LEU A 68 -16.32 4.86 -59.53
CA LEU A 68 -15.06 5.27 -60.20
C LEU A 68 -14.68 4.39 -61.40
N ARG A 69 -15.47 4.43 -62.49
CA ARG A 69 -15.11 3.71 -63.74
C ARG A 69 -14.06 4.40 -64.62
N ARG A 70 -13.52 5.56 -64.23
CA ARG A 70 -12.68 6.42 -65.12
C ARG A 70 -11.21 6.67 -64.72
N ALA A 71 -10.71 6.22 -63.57
CA ALA A 71 -9.44 6.75 -63.02
C ALA A 71 -8.13 5.98 -63.34
N ARG A 72 -8.14 4.80 -63.98
CA ARG A 72 -6.91 4.00 -64.16
C ARG A 72 -5.85 4.61 -65.11
N ARG A 73 -6.20 5.58 -65.97
CA ARG A 73 -5.27 6.15 -66.96
C ARG A 73 -4.40 7.32 -66.45
N SER A 74 -4.54 7.78 -65.21
CA SER A 74 -3.90 9.02 -64.72
C SER A 74 -2.87 8.85 -63.59
N ILE A 75 -2.85 7.76 -62.82
CA ILE A 75 -1.86 7.57 -61.73
C ILE A 75 -0.43 7.49 -62.29
N ALA A 76 -0.22 6.65 -63.31
CA ALA A 76 1.07 6.53 -63.98
C ALA A 76 1.56 7.85 -64.61
N TYR A 77 0.63 8.74 -65.01
CA TYR A 77 0.99 10.08 -65.51
C TYR A 77 1.58 10.96 -64.40
N TYR A 78 0.96 10.98 -63.21
CA TYR A 78 1.45 11.76 -62.07
C TYR A 78 2.74 11.18 -61.48
N GLU A 79 2.85 9.85 -61.38
CA GLU A 79 4.09 9.18 -61.00
C GLU A 79 5.22 9.53 -61.98
N ASN A 80 5.01 9.39 -63.29
CA ASN A 80 6.03 9.74 -64.29
C ASN A 80 6.38 11.25 -64.29
N LYS A 81 5.43 12.12 -63.97
CA LYS A 81 5.62 13.57 -63.86
C LYS A 81 6.43 13.98 -62.63
N LEU A 82 6.35 13.21 -61.54
CA LEU A 82 7.14 13.41 -60.31
C LEU A 82 8.53 12.75 -60.41
N PHE A 83 8.62 11.56 -61.00
CA PHE A 83 9.84 10.72 -60.97
C PHE A 83 10.75 10.87 -62.20
N GLY A 84 10.21 11.26 -63.36
CA GLY A 84 10.88 11.02 -64.65
C GLY A 84 11.00 9.51 -64.95
N THR A 85 11.40 9.16 -66.18
CA THR A 85 11.47 7.74 -66.65
C THR A 85 12.53 6.88 -65.95
N ALA A 86 13.27 7.41 -64.97
CA ALA A 86 14.24 6.67 -64.17
C ALA A 86 13.95 6.91 -62.68
N ALA A 87 13.66 5.84 -61.94
CA ALA A 87 13.51 5.87 -60.49
C ALA A 87 14.74 6.54 -59.85
N ARG A 88 14.57 7.77 -59.35
CA ARG A 88 15.61 8.43 -58.56
C ARG A 88 15.88 7.58 -57.32
N LYS A 89 17.11 7.09 -57.16
CA LYS A 89 17.56 6.55 -55.87
C LYS A 89 17.33 7.62 -54.80
N PRO A 90 16.83 7.24 -53.60
CA PRO A 90 16.64 8.21 -52.53
C PRO A 90 17.97 8.90 -52.26
N ALA A 91 18.03 10.21 -52.45
CA ALA A 91 19.17 10.98 -51.96
C ALA A 91 19.21 10.78 -50.44
N ALA A 92 20.35 10.36 -49.90
CA ALA A 92 20.58 10.32 -48.46
C ALA A 92 20.56 11.76 -47.92
N SER A 93 19.37 12.34 -47.72
CA SER A 93 19.21 13.61 -47.04
C SER A 93 19.38 13.37 -45.54
N GLY A 94 20.33 14.05 -44.90
CA GLY A 94 20.67 13.89 -43.48
C GLY A 94 19.61 14.33 -42.46
N ASN A 95 18.32 14.28 -42.79
CA ASN A 95 17.22 14.51 -41.84
C ASN A 95 16.39 13.23 -41.70
N PRO A 96 16.09 12.76 -40.47
CA PRO A 96 15.31 11.56 -40.26
C PRO A 96 13.87 11.76 -40.72
N SER A 97 13.31 10.76 -41.40
CA SER A 97 11.86 10.55 -41.51
C SER A 97 11.23 10.66 -40.12
N LEU A 98 10.06 11.29 -39.98
CA LEU A 98 9.37 11.43 -38.70
C LEU A 98 8.08 10.62 -38.69
N ALA A 99 7.86 9.87 -37.60
CA ALA A 99 6.59 9.26 -37.27
C ALA A 99 5.85 10.15 -36.27
N ILE A 100 4.70 10.68 -36.69
CA ILE A 100 3.94 11.69 -35.95
C ILE A 100 2.50 11.22 -35.76
N ALA A 101 1.87 11.45 -34.61
CA ALA A 101 0.45 11.13 -34.45
C ALA A 101 -0.29 12.18 -33.63
N PHE A 102 -1.59 12.32 -33.92
CA PHE A 102 -2.48 13.26 -33.27
C PHE A 102 -3.21 12.62 -32.10
N HIS A 103 -3.18 13.29 -30.94
CA HIS A 103 -3.83 12.84 -29.71
C HIS A 103 -4.94 13.80 -29.30
N THR A 104 -6.12 13.28 -29.03
CA THR A 104 -7.30 14.04 -28.60
C THR A 104 -7.62 13.76 -27.12
N PRO A 105 -7.47 14.74 -26.21
CA PRO A 105 -7.64 14.53 -24.77
C PRO A 105 -9.04 14.12 -24.30
N TRP A 106 -10.06 14.40 -25.11
CA TRP A 106 -11.47 14.10 -24.81
C TRP A 106 -11.89 12.71 -25.31
N ASP A 107 -10.97 11.96 -25.92
CA ASP A 107 -11.20 10.63 -26.47
C ASP A 107 -10.36 9.59 -25.70
N PRO A 108 -11.00 8.72 -24.88
CA PRO A 108 -10.29 7.69 -24.11
C PRO A 108 -9.49 6.71 -24.99
N SER A 109 -10.02 6.32 -26.16
CA SER A 109 -9.37 5.44 -27.13
C SER A 109 -8.07 6.05 -27.65
N SER A 110 -8.05 7.38 -27.81
CA SER A 110 -6.84 8.12 -28.15
C SER A 110 -5.74 8.00 -27.10
N ALA A 111 -6.08 8.08 -25.81
CA ALA A 111 -5.12 7.90 -24.73
C ALA A 111 -4.65 6.45 -24.61
N ALA A 112 -5.53 5.47 -24.87
CA ALA A 112 -5.18 4.05 -24.88
C ALA A 112 -4.20 3.71 -26.02
N SER A 113 -4.46 4.19 -27.23
CA SER A 113 -3.53 4.05 -28.36
C SER A 113 -2.20 4.73 -28.07
N LEU A 114 -2.21 5.96 -27.54
CA LEU A 114 -0.98 6.64 -27.12
C LEU A 114 -0.17 5.82 -26.11
N ARG A 115 -0.82 5.21 -25.10
CA ARG A 115 -0.12 4.39 -24.09
C ARG A 115 0.66 3.22 -24.70
N ARG A 116 0.07 2.57 -25.71
CA ARG A 116 0.68 1.41 -26.40
C ARG A 116 1.79 1.83 -27.35
N HIS A 117 1.64 2.97 -28.02
CA HIS A 117 2.47 3.34 -29.16
C HIS A 117 3.34 4.59 -28.94
N VAL A 118 3.34 5.20 -27.75
CA VAL A 118 4.17 6.40 -27.45
C VAL A 118 5.65 6.18 -27.75
N GLU A 119 6.17 4.97 -27.54
CA GLU A 119 7.57 4.62 -27.80
C GLU A 119 7.89 4.56 -29.30
N GLN A 120 6.88 4.39 -30.16
CA GLN A 120 7.03 4.29 -31.61
C GLN A 120 6.99 5.66 -32.30
N LEU A 121 6.71 6.74 -31.57
CA LEU A 121 6.52 8.09 -32.11
C LEU A 121 7.78 8.95 -31.96
N ASP A 122 8.08 9.73 -33.00
CA ASP A 122 9.05 10.81 -32.90
C ASP A 122 8.37 12.04 -32.28
N TRP A 123 7.20 12.44 -32.81
CA TRP A 123 6.42 13.59 -32.35
C TRP A 123 4.98 13.21 -32.02
N VAL A 124 4.39 13.90 -31.03
CA VAL A 124 2.96 13.81 -30.68
C VAL A 124 2.33 15.20 -30.76
N ILE A 125 1.17 15.28 -31.39
CA ILE A 125 0.40 16.51 -31.55
C ILE A 125 -0.88 16.43 -30.70
N PRO A 126 -0.87 16.91 -29.44
CA PRO A 126 -2.05 16.84 -28.60
C PRO A 126 -2.97 18.05 -28.78
N GLY A 127 -4.28 17.81 -28.89
CA GLY A 127 -5.37 18.80 -28.94
C GLY A 127 -5.58 19.54 -27.62
N TRP A 128 -4.61 20.36 -27.19
CA TRP A 128 -4.65 20.99 -25.87
C TRP A 128 -5.23 22.40 -25.86
N VAL A 129 -5.21 23.13 -26.98
CA VAL A 129 -5.53 24.56 -26.98
C VAL A 129 -6.49 24.90 -28.10
N SER A 130 -7.57 25.61 -27.76
CA SER A 130 -8.48 26.24 -28.71
C SER A 130 -8.48 27.76 -28.52
N VAL A 131 -8.57 28.51 -29.62
CA VAL A 131 -8.74 29.97 -29.62
C VAL A 131 -9.96 30.38 -30.44
N THR A 132 -10.96 30.95 -29.78
CA THR A 132 -12.25 31.31 -30.41
C THR A 132 -12.86 32.58 -29.83
N GLY A 133 -13.84 33.14 -30.52
CA GLY A 133 -14.63 34.29 -30.13
C GLY A 133 -14.00 35.65 -30.46
N PRO A 134 -14.77 36.74 -30.36
CA PRO A 134 -14.34 38.09 -30.73
C PRO A 134 -13.21 38.65 -29.85
N ASN A 135 -13.02 38.09 -28.65
CA ASN A 135 -11.93 38.46 -27.72
C ASN A 135 -10.73 37.49 -27.79
N HIS A 136 -10.73 36.55 -28.73
CA HIS A 136 -9.67 35.54 -28.92
C HIS A 136 -9.39 34.75 -27.63
N GLN A 137 -10.44 34.20 -27.01
CA GLN A 137 -10.36 33.48 -25.76
C GLN A 137 -9.56 32.18 -25.94
N ILE A 138 -8.57 31.95 -25.08
CA ILE A 138 -7.77 30.73 -25.05
C ILE A 138 -8.43 29.74 -24.09
N THR A 139 -8.88 28.60 -24.61
CA THR A 139 -9.40 27.47 -23.84
C THR A 139 -8.37 26.35 -23.83
N VAL A 140 -8.05 25.83 -22.65
CA VAL A 140 -7.07 24.74 -22.48
C VAL A 140 -7.79 23.47 -22.01
N PHE A 141 -7.68 22.39 -22.77
CA PHE A 141 -8.26 21.10 -22.43
C PHE A 141 -7.39 20.36 -21.40
N ARG A 142 -8.05 19.74 -20.41
CA ARG A 142 -7.37 19.01 -19.35
C ARG A 142 -7.04 17.59 -19.81
N ASP A 143 -5.75 17.32 -20.02
CA ASP A 143 -5.25 16.00 -20.42
C ASP A 143 -4.40 15.38 -19.30
N THR A 144 -5.04 14.70 -18.34
CA THR A 144 -4.29 14.08 -17.23
C THR A 144 -3.66 12.74 -17.66
N ALA A 145 -4.38 11.97 -18.48
CA ALA A 145 -3.96 10.64 -18.93
C ALA A 145 -2.78 10.72 -19.92
N GLY A 146 -2.90 11.51 -20.98
CA GLY A 146 -1.86 11.69 -22.01
C GLY A 146 -0.58 12.27 -21.41
N ARG A 147 -0.68 13.25 -20.50
CA ARG A 147 0.49 13.77 -19.76
C ARG A 147 1.19 12.70 -18.92
N THR A 148 0.43 11.84 -18.25
CA THR A 148 0.99 10.76 -17.44
C THR A 148 1.73 9.75 -18.31
N ILE A 149 1.16 9.40 -19.47
CA ILE A 149 1.80 8.52 -20.45
C ILE A 149 3.11 9.14 -20.97
N LEU A 150 3.06 10.39 -21.45
CA LEU A 150 4.23 11.11 -21.97
C LEU A 150 5.35 11.30 -20.93
N ASN A 151 5.00 11.41 -19.64
CA ASN A 151 5.99 11.55 -18.57
C ASN A 151 6.61 10.21 -18.14
N LYS A 152 5.93 9.09 -18.39
CA LYS A 152 6.41 7.73 -18.09
C LYS A 152 7.14 7.08 -19.27
N ALA A 153 6.98 7.62 -20.48
CA ALA A 153 7.64 7.13 -21.68
C ALA A 153 9.17 7.07 -21.52
N ILE A 154 9.78 5.96 -21.93
CA ILE A 154 11.23 5.76 -21.96
C ILE A 154 11.83 6.72 -22.98
N HIS A 155 11.23 6.79 -24.18
CA HIS A 155 11.56 7.76 -25.21
C HIS A 155 10.45 8.80 -25.31
N ARG A 156 10.61 9.92 -24.62
CA ARG A 156 9.62 10.99 -24.66
C ARG A 156 9.58 11.65 -26.06
N PRO A 157 8.48 11.55 -26.82
CA PRO A 157 8.38 12.20 -28.13
C PRO A 157 8.37 13.73 -27.98
N VAL A 158 8.71 14.43 -29.06
CA VAL A 158 8.56 15.88 -29.10
C VAL A 158 7.08 16.21 -29.08
N VAL A 159 6.66 17.00 -28.09
CA VAL A 159 5.26 17.42 -27.96
C VAL A 159 5.08 18.75 -28.69
N LEU A 160 4.21 18.76 -29.69
CA LEU A 160 3.79 19.96 -30.42
C LEU A 160 2.30 20.19 -30.19
N PRO A 161 1.92 20.94 -29.13
CA PRO A 161 0.50 21.19 -28.86
C PRO A 161 -0.20 21.79 -30.07
N MET A 162 -1.34 21.19 -30.43
CA MET A 162 -2.23 21.70 -31.45
C MET A 162 -2.97 22.92 -30.90
N ILE A 163 -2.87 24.01 -31.65
CA ILE A 163 -3.52 25.28 -31.42
C ILE A 163 -4.57 25.43 -32.51
N GLN A 164 -5.83 25.14 -32.17
CA GLN A 164 -6.93 25.09 -33.13
C GLN A 164 -7.90 26.27 -32.96
N ASN A 165 -8.73 26.54 -33.96
CA ASN A 165 -9.84 27.50 -33.88
C ASN A 165 -11.22 26.82 -33.87
N ALA A 166 -11.31 25.65 -33.24
CA ALA A 166 -12.56 24.92 -33.02
C ALA A 166 -12.89 24.76 -31.54
N LEU A 167 -14.16 24.97 -31.17
CA LEU A 167 -14.70 24.67 -29.84
C LEU A 167 -16.08 24.02 -29.98
N ASN A 168 -16.28 22.88 -29.32
CA ASN A 168 -17.53 22.11 -29.39
C ASN A 168 -17.97 21.80 -30.84
N GLY A 169 -17.02 21.40 -31.70
CA GLY A 169 -17.28 21.08 -33.11
C GLY A 169 -17.47 22.29 -34.04
N ASN A 170 -17.45 23.52 -33.52
CA ASN A 170 -17.68 24.72 -34.33
C ASN A 170 -16.37 25.45 -34.63
N TRP A 171 -16.08 25.65 -35.92
CA TRP A 171 -14.92 26.40 -36.42
C TRP A 171 -15.15 27.92 -36.41
N ASP A 172 -14.22 28.68 -35.86
CA ASP A 172 -14.25 30.15 -35.80
C ASP A 172 -13.27 30.81 -36.77
N GLY A 173 -13.54 30.70 -38.07
CA GLY A 173 -12.70 31.31 -39.10
C GLY A 173 -12.65 32.85 -39.04
N LYS A 174 -13.78 33.49 -38.69
CA LYS A 174 -13.88 34.97 -38.65
C LYS A 174 -13.13 35.55 -37.44
N GLY A 175 -13.27 34.96 -36.26
CA GLY A 175 -12.56 35.39 -35.06
C GLY A 175 -11.05 35.20 -35.20
N THR A 176 -10.61 34.08 -35.77
CA THR A 176 -9.18 33.85 -36.05
C THR A 176 -8.65 34.80 -37.12
N ALA A 177 -9.40 35.09 -38.19
CA ALA A 177 -8.99 36.10 -39.17
C ALA A 177 -8.79 37.49 -38.54
N ALA A 178 -9.69 37.90 -37.63
CA ALA A 178 -9.55 39.15 -36.90
C ALA A 178 -8.32 39.17 -35.98
N LEU A 179 -8.02 38.06 -35.30
CA LEU A 179 -6.78 37.89 -34.51
C LEU A 179 -5.54 38.11 -35.37
N MET A 180 -5.54 37.53 -36.58
CA MET A 180 -4.40 37.60 -37.48
C MET A 180 -4.24 38.98 -38.10
N ALA A 181 -5.32 39.71 -38.37
CA ALA A 181 -5.25 41.03 -39.00
C ALA A 181 -4.60 42.10 -38.08
N ASP A 182 -4.81 42.05 -36.77
CA ASP A 182 -4.28 43.03 -35.81
C ASP A 182 -2.88 42.64 -35.25
N PRO A 183 -1.80 43.38 -35.57
CA PRO A 183 -0.47 43.11 -35.03
C PRO A 183 -0.37 43.10 -33.51
N LYS A 184 -1.17 43.91 -32.81
CA LYS A 184 -1.20 43.94 -31.34
C LYS A 184 -1.86 42.68 -30.79
N ALA A 185 -2.95 42.23 -31.41
CA ALA A 185 -3.64 41.00 -31.03
C ALA A 185 -2.75 39.76 -31.26
N ARG A 186 -2.09 39.67 -32.43
CA ARG A 186 -1.09 38.62 -32.71
C ARG A 186 0.02 38.58 -31.67
N ALA A 187 0.58 39.74 -31.32
CA ALA A 187 1.64 39.84 -30.33
C ALA A 187 1.16 39.40 -28.95
N ALA A 188 0.03 39.93 -28.48
CA ALA A 188 -0.54 39.59 -27.18
C ALA A 188 -0.89 38.09 -27.05
N PHE A 189 -1.37 37.47 -28.14
CA PHE A 189 -1.62 36.03 -28.16
C PHE A 189 -0.33 35.23 -28.01
N LEU A 190 0.70 35.54 -28.80
CA LEU A 190 1.98 34.84 -28.73
C LEU A 190 2.71 35.08 -27.38
N ASP A 191 2.55 36.25 -26.77
CA ASP A 191 3.12 36.57 -25.45
C ASP A 191 2.47 35.74 -24.32
N LYS A 192 1.22 35.31 -24.49
CA LYS A 192 0.55 34.34 -23.59
C LYS A 192 0.92 32.90 -23.92
N LEU A 193 1.02 32.56 -25.21
CA LEU A 193 1.25 31.20 -25.67
C LEU A 193 2.67 30.71 -25.35
N VAL A 194 3.70 31.53 -25.54
CA VAL A 194 5.11 31.13 -25.36
C VAL A 194 5.42 30.64 -23.93
N PRO A 195 5.05 31.37 -22.85
CA PRO A 195 5.23 30.87 -21.49
C PRO A 195 4.43 29.60 -21.21
N TRP A 196 3.23 29.47 -21.78
CA TRP A 196 2.41 28.28 -21.61
C TRP A 196 3.06 27.05 -22.26
N LEU A 197 3.60 27.18 -23.48
CA LEU A 197 4.35 26.10 -24.15
C LEU A 197 5.59 25.68 -23.33
N ALA A 198 6.32 26.63 -22.74
CA ALA A 198 7.47 26.35 -21.90
C ALA A 198 7.08 25.55 -20.64
N ASN A 199 6.02 25.97 -19.94
CA ASN A 199 5.52 25.32 -18.74
C ASN A 199 5.04 23.88 -19.00
N ASN A 200 4.64 23.58 -20.25
CA ASN A 200 4.20 22.25 -20.66
C ASN A 200 5.29 21.43 -21.36
N ARG A 201 6.56 21.90 -21.35
CA ARG A 201 7.72 21.23 -21.96
C ARG A 201 7.49 20.86 -23.43
N ALA A 202 6.86 21.77 -24.18
CA ALA A 202 6.63 21.62 -25.61
C ALA A 202 7.92 21.89 -26.41
N GLY A 203 8.00 21.30 -27.61
CA GLY A 203 9.07 21.53 -28.58
C GLY A 203 8.72 22.57 -29.64
N GLY A 204 7.60 23.27 -29.49
CA GLY A 204 7.04 24.16 -30.51
C GLY A 204 5.52 24.19 -30.47
N ALA A 205 4.89 24.53 -31.58
CA ALA A 205 3.43 24.54 -31.74
C ALA A 205 3.02 24.05 -33.13
N PHE A 206 1.88 23.39 -33.18
CA PHE A 206 1.18 23.01 -34.40
C PHE A 206 -0.05 23.90 -34.53
N PHE A 207 -0.11 24.77 -35.55
CA PHE A 207 -1.23 25.67 -35.77
C PHE A 207 -2.22 25.06 -36.74
N ASP A 208 -3.43 24.79 -36.25
CA ASP A 208 -4.52 24.16 -36.97
C ASP A 208 -5.68 25.14 -37.12
N PHE A 209 -5.46 26.16 -37.95
CA PHE A 209 -6.43 27.21 -38.19
C PHE A 209 -7.15 26.99 -39.51
N GLU A 210 -8.38 26.52 -39.41
CA GLU A 210 -9.21 26.14 -40.53
C GLU A 210 -10.34 27.15 -40.78
N ASN A 211 -11.01 26.99 -41.93
CA ASN A 211 -12.11 27.83 -42.38
C ASN A 211 -11.77 29.34 -42.45
N LEU A 212 -10.49 29.67 -42.74
CA LEU A 212 -10.02 31.04 -42.89
C LEU A 212 -10.43 31.62 -44.25
N PRO A 213 -10.91 32.88 -44.32
CA PRO A 213 -11.21 33.52 -45.60
C PRO A 213 -9.93 33.81 -46.39
N ALA A 214 -10.03 33.82 -47.72
CA ALA A 214 -8.91 34.12 -48.64
C ALA A 214 -8.12 35.39 -48.26
N SER A 215 -8.81 36.43 -47.79
CA SER A 215 -8.21 37.70 -47.36
C SER A 215 -7.27 37.56 -46.18
N ALA A 216 -7.44 36.55 -45.32
CA ALA A 216 -6.64 36.34 -44.11
C ALA A 216 -5.30 35.62 -44.37
N GLN A 217 -5.09 35.08 -45.57
CA GLN A 217 -3.91 34.25 -45.89
C GLN A 217 -2.58 35.02 -45.76
N ALA A 218 -2.56 36.32 -46.08
CA ALA A 218 -1.37 37.16 -45.90
C ALA A 218 -1.07 37.43 -44.42
N ASP A 219 -2.10 37.72 -43.64
CA ASP A 219 -2.02 38.00 -42.21
C ASP A 219 -1.62 36.75 -41.42
N TYR A 220 -2.10 35.57 -41.83
CA TYR A 220 -1.68 34.30 -41.23
C TYR A 220 -0.19 34.02 -41.46
N ARG A 221 0.35 34.30 -42.66
CA ARG A 221 1.81 34.22 -42.88
C ARG A 221 2.59 35.20 -42.03
N ALA A 222 2.07 36.42 -41.82
CA ALA A 222 2.70 37.39 -40.92
C ALA A 222 2.72 36.88 -39.48
N PHE A 223 1.62 36.29 -39.01
CA PHE A 223 1.54 35.63 -37.71
C PHE A 223 2.57 34.50 -37.56
N LEU A 224 2.69 33.61 -38.55
CA LEU A 224 3.66 32.51 -38.51
C LEU A 224 5.10 33.02 -38.49
N ALA A 225 5.40 34.09 -39.22
CA ALA A 225 6.70 34.74 -39.15
C ALA A 225 6.96 35.36 -37.76
N ASP A 226 5.94 35.93 -37.11
CA ASP A 226 6.04 36.44 -35.73
C ASP A 226 6.30 35.28 -34.74
N ALA A 227 5.63 34.13 -34.92
CA ALA A 227 5.83 32.93 -34.12
C ALA A 227 7.25 32.36 -34.32
N GLN A 228 7.71 32.24 -35.57
CA GLN A 228 9.05 31.73 -35.90
C GLN A 228 10.14 32.58 -35.24
N ARG A 229 10.03 33.92 -35.27
CA ARG A 229 11.00 34.81 -34.60
C ARG A 229 11.04 34.61 -33.08
N ARG A 230 9.89 34.36 -32.44
CA ARG A 230 9.80 34.08 -30.99
C ARG A 230 10.30 32.68 -30.62
N PHE A 231 10.15 31.71 -31.52
CA PHE A 231 10.46 30.29 -31.27
C PHE A 231 11.93 29.95 -31.57
N ALA A 232 12.55 30.64 -32.53
CA ALA A 232 13.93 30.40 -32.96
C ALA A 232 14.98 30.38 -31.81
N PRO A 233 14.95 31.28 -30.80
CA PRO A 233 15.92 31.24 -29.70
C PRO A 233 15.85 29.98 -28.82
N ARG A 234 14.74 29.24 -28.89
CA ARG A 234 14.50 28.00 -28.12
C ARG A 234 14.67 26.74 -28.97
N GLY A 235 14.99 26.88 -30.27
CA GLY A 235 15.01 25.77 -31.21
C GLY A 235 13.64 25.11 -31.40
N TRP A 236 12.56 25.85 -31.19
CA TRP A 236 11.19 25.34 -31.24
C TRP A 236 10.63 25.33 -32.66
N VAL A 237 9.82 24.32 -32.96
CA VAL A 237 9.21 24.07 -34.27
C VAL A 237 7.93 24.90 -34.44
N VAL A 238 7.78 25.54 -35.60
CA VAL A 238 6.52 26.08 -36.11
C VAL A 238 6.00 25.17 -37.22
N ALA A 239 4.91 24.45 -36.93
CA ALA A 239 4.23 23.57 -37.88
C ALA A 239 2.80 24.08 -38.13
N ILE A 240 2.27 23.82 -39.33
CA ILE A 240 0.90 24.15 -39.70
C ILE A 240 0.18 22.96 -40.32
N ALA A 241 -1.12 22.86 -40.08
CA ALA A 241 -2.05 22.13 -40.93
C ALA A 241 -2.28 22.92 -42.23
N ALA A 242 -2.29 22.22 -43.37
CA ALA A 242 -2.57 22.82 -44.66
C ALA A 242 -3.51 21.91 -45.47
N PRO A 243 -4.66 22.43 -45.94
CA PRO A 243 -5.55 21.68 -46.79
C PRO A 243 -4.91 21.41 -48.15
N VAL A 244 -5.23 20.26 -48.74
CA VAL A 244 -4.91 19.98 -50.14
C VAL A 244 -6.06 20.43 -51.06
N GLY A 245 -5.76 20.71 -52.33
CA GLY A 245 -6.79 21.09 -53.31
C GLY A 245 -7.35 22.52 -53.20
N ASN A 246 -6.98 23.30 -52.19
CA ASN A 246 -7.42 24.69 -52.05
C ASN A 246 -6.42 25.68 -52.71
N PRO A 247 -6.78 26.34 -53.84
CA PRO A 247 -5.87 27.24 -54.56
C PRO A 247 -5.55 28.54 -53.81
N GLU A 248 -6.32 28.90 -52.78
CA GLU A 248 -6.07 30.10 -51.96
C GLU A 248 -4.83 29.93 -51.06
N TRP A 249 -4.40 28.69 -50.82
CA TRP A 249 -3.23 28.37 -50.01
C TRP A 249 -1.96 28.33 -50.87
N ASN A 250 -1.18 29.41 -50.84
CA ASN A 250 0.16 29.44 -51.44
C ASN A 250 1.17 28.70 -50.54
N LEU A 251 1.20 27.37 -50.64
CA LEU A 251 2.05 26.52 -49.80
C LEU A 251 3.56 26.82 -49.92
N PRO A 252 4.14 27.15 -51.09
CA PRO A 252 5.53 27.62 -51.18
C PRO A 252 5.80 28.91 -50.39
N ALA A 253 4.83 29.81 -50.26
CA ALA A 253 4.96 31.01 -49.43
C ALA A 253 4.91 30.66 -47.94
N TYR A 254 4.03 29.74 -47.52
CA TYR A 254 4.00 29.23 -46.16
C TYR A 254 5.30 28.51 -45.78
N ALA A 255 5.89 27.75 -46.70
CA ALA A 255 7.13 27.00 -46.48
C ALA A 255 8.33 27.90 -46.14
N LYS A 256 8.27 29.20 -46.44
CA LYS A 256 9.31 30.17 -46.08
C LYS A 256 9.22 30.62 -44.62
N VAL A 257 8.04 30.54 -44.01
CA VAL A 257 7.76 31.06 -42.65
C VAL A 257 7.42 29.96 -41.64
N THR A 258 7.48 28.68 -42.04
CA THR A 258 7.28 27.52 -41.17
C THR A 258 8.46 26.55 -41.26
N ASP A 259 8.61 25.71 -40.23
CA ASP A 259 9.59 24.62 -40.22
C ASP A 259 9.02 23.36 -40.88
N LYS A 260 7.72 23.09 -40.67
CA LYS A 260 6.99 21.96 -41.24
C LYS A 260 5.62 22.38 -41.79
N ILE A 261 5.19 21.74 -42.86
CA ILE A 261 3.84 21.84 -43.43
C ILE A 261 3.25 20.43 -43.43
N PHE A 262 2.09 20.28 -42.80
CA PHE A 262 1.33 19.04 -42.77
C PHE A 262 0.24 19.11 -43.82
N LEU A 263 0.38 18.32 -44.88
CA LEU A 263 -0.64 18.19 -45.91
C LEU A 263 -1.73 17.26 -45.39
N MET A 264 -2.95 17.78 -45.22
CA MET A 264 -4.12 16.99 -44.83
C MET A 264 -4.67 16.30 -46.08
N ALA A 265 -4.12 15.12 -46.39
CA ALA A 265 -4.41 14.40 -47.62
C ALA A 265 -5.48 13.32 -47.39
N TYR A 266 -6.61 13.73 -46.82
CA TYR A 266 -7.81 12.93 -46.56
C TYR A 266 -9.04 13.84 -46.63
N ASP A 267 -10.24 13.29 -46.44
CA ASP A 267 -11.54 13.98 -46.60
C ASP A 267 -11.83 14.45 -48.05
N GLU A 268 -11.52 13.60 -49.04
CA GLU A 268 -12.06 13.76 -50.41
C GLU A 268 -13.61 13.71 -50.40
N HIS A 269 -14.16 12.81 -49.58
CA HIS A 269 -15.57 12.76 -49.20
C HIS A 269 -15.65 12.78 -47.67
N GLU A 270 -16.50 13.65 -47.12
CA GLU A 270 -16.72 13.85 -45.68
C GLU A 270 -18.23 13.86 -45.34
N THR A 271 -18.57 14.01 -44.06
CA THR A 271 -19.95 13.98 -43.54
C THR A 271 -20.86 15.07 -44.13
N SER A 272 -20.32 16.16 -44.68
CA SER A 272 -21.12 17.21 -45.31
C SER A 272 -21.51 16.91 -46.77
N GLY A 273 -20.91 15.90 -47.39
CA GLY A 273 -21.04 15.57 -48.82
C GLY A 273 -21.65 14.21 -49.10
N GLU A 274 -21.61 13.81 -50.38
CA GLU A 274 -22.12 12.51 -50.84
C GLU A 274 -21.20 11.34 -50.45
N PRO A 275 -21.73 10.11 -50.29
CA PRO A 275 -20.93 8.94 -49.92
C PRO A 275 -19.85 8.61 -50.96
N GLY A 276 -18.61 8.43 -50.52
CA GLY A 276 -17.50 8.08 -51.41
C GLY A 276 -16.20 7.75 -50.67
N PRO A 277 -15.13 7.37 -51.40
CA PRO A 277 -13.82 7.09 -50.81
C PRO A 277 -13.27 8.32 -50.09
N ILE A 278 -12.83 8.13 -48.85
CA ILE A 278 -12.33 9.22 -47.98
C ILE A 278 -11.01 9.79 -48.52
N ALA A 279 -10.17 8.95 -49.13
CA ALA A 279 -8.96 9.37 -49.80
C ALA A 279 -8.67 8.39 -50.95
N SER A 280 -9.30 8.59 -52.11
CA SER A 280 -9.04 7.70 -53.24
C SER A 280 -7.59 7.84 -53.69
N GLN A 281 -6.94 6.72 -54.01
CA GLN A 281 -5.53 6.64 -54.37
C GLN A 281 -5.16 7.62 -55.49
N HIS A 282 -6.04 7.80 -56.47
CA HIS A 282 -5.85 8.77 -57.54
C HIS A 282 -5.82 10.21 -57.01
N TRP A 283 -6.84 10.59 -56.23
CA TRP A 283 -6.94 11.92 -55.64
C TRP A 283 -5.76 12.18 -54.71
N PHE A 284 -5.42 11.23 -53.82
CA PHE A 284 -4.29 11.34 -52.89
C PHE A 284 -2.98 11.63 -53.63
N VAL A 285 -2.67 10.82 -54.65
CA VAL A 285 -1.46 10.99 -55.46
C VAL A 285 -1.44 12.34 -56.15
N GLU A 286 -2.55 12.75 -56.77
CA GLU A 286 -2.66 14.04 -57.46
C GLU A 286 -2.49 15.22 -56.50
N GLN A 287 -3.20 15.20 -55.37
CA GLN A 287 -3.20 16.27 -54.39
C GLN A 287 -1.83 16.43 -53.72
N VAL A 288 -1.21 15.34 -53.27
CA VAL A 288 0.13 15.37 -52.67
C VAL A 288 1.18 15.79 -53.71
N ALA A 289 1.08 15.30 -54.96
CA ALA A 289 1.97 15.71 -56.05
C ALA A 289 1.86 17.21 -56.39
N ASN A 290 0.66 17.77 -56.34
CA ASN A 290 0.42 19.18 -56.59
C ASN A 290 0.88 20.05 -55.43
N ALA A 291 0.51 19.70 -54.19
CA ALA A 291 0.80 20.45 -52.98
C ALA A 291 2.28 20.47 -52.61
N SER A 292 3.03 19.41 -52.95
CA SER A 292 4.48 19.32 -52.70
C SER A 292 5.33 20.18 -53.62
N ARG A 293 4.78 20.74 -54.72
CA ARG A 293 5.56 21.51 -55.70
C ARG A 293 6.14 22.77 -55.08
N GLY A 294 7.44 22.97 -55.26
CA GLY A 294 8.15 24.15 -54.79
C GLY A 294 8.41 24.16 -53.28
N ILE A 295 8.16 23.05 -52.58
CA ILE A 295 8.44 22.90 -51.15
C ILE A 295 9.58 21.88 -50.98
N PRO A 296 10.61 22.18 -50.17
CA PRO A 296 11.65 21.21 -49.86
C PRO A 296 11.06 19.96 -49.20
N PRO A 297 11.42 18.73 -49.63
CA PRO A 297 10.90 17.49 -49.04
C PRO A 297 11.08 17.40 -47.53
N GLN A 298 12.13 18.02 -46.98
CA GLN A 298 12.41 18.00 -45.54
C GLN A 298 11.43 18.85 -44.73
N LYS A 299 10.67 19.76 -45.36
CA LYS A 299 9.62 20.56 -44.72
C LYS A 299 8.24 19.91 -44.82
N LEU A 300 8.09 18.89 -45.66
CA LEU A 300 6.80 18.23 -45.89
C LEU A 300 6.57 17.13 -44.87
N VAL A 301 5.36 17.11 -44.34
CA VAL A 301 4.75 15.99 -43.63
C VAL A 301 3.42 15.71 -44.34
N VAL A 302 3.12 14.45 -44.63
CA VAL A 302 1.80 14.08 -45.15
C VAL A 302 1.02 13.43 -44.02
N ALA A 303 -0.12 14.03 -43.68
CA ALA A 303 -1.05 13.45 -42.74
C ALA A 303 -1.95 12.46 -43.50
N ILE A 304 -1.99 11.22 -43.03
CA ILE A 304 -2.84 10.15 -43.54
C ILE A 304 -3.95 9.85 -42.54
N GLY A 305 -5.13 9.53 -43.05
CA GLY A 305 -6.28 9.16 -42.24
C GLY A 305 -6.30 7.67 -41.94
N SER A 306 -6.77 7.29 -40.74
CA SER A 306 -7.25 5.94 -40.48
C SER A 306 -8.51 6.02 -39.61
N TYR A 307 -9.65 6.03 -40.29
CA TYR A 307 -11.00 6.20 -39.73
C TYR A 307 -12.02 5.85 -40.83
N ALA A 308 -13.30 5.96 -40.51
CA ALA A 308 -14.41 5.71 -41.41
C ALA A 308 -15.46 6.83 -41.34
N TYR A 309 -16.32 6.88 -42.35
CA TYR A 309 -17.53 7.70 -42.36
C TYR A 309 -18.73 6.81 -42.68
N ASN A 310 -19.84 7.05 -41.98
CA ASN A 310 -21.14 6.44 -42.23
C ASN A 310 -22.10 7.51 -42.75
N TRP A 311 -22.74 7.23 -43.89
CA TRP A 311 -23.77 8.09 -44.45
C TRP A 311 -25.13 7.42 -44.34
N SER A 312 -26.11 8.15 -43.79
CA SER A 312 -27.49 7.70 -43.65
C SER A 312 -28.49 8.84 -43.84
N PRO A 313 -29.77 8.55 -44.12
CA PRO A 313 -30.83 9.56 -44.17
C PRO A 313 -31.04 10.32 -42.84
N ALA A 314 -30.71 9.71 -41.70
CA ALA A 314 -30.85 10.30 -40.37
C ALA A 314 -29.68 11.21 -39.98
N GLY A 315 -28.53 11.08 -40.65
CA GLY A 315 -27.31 11.81 -40.33
C GLY A 315 -26.06 11.12 -40.86
N ASN A 316 -24.97 11.88 -40.99
CA ASN A 316 -23.67 11.37 -41.41
C ASN A 316 -22.67 11.51 -40.27
N ASP A 317 -22.00 10.41 -39.92
CA ASP A 317 -21.17 10.32 -38.72
C ASP A 317 -19.74 9.85 -39.03
N ALA A 318 -18.78 10.38 -38.28
CA ALA A 318 -17.41 9.89 -38.27
C ALA A 318 -17.29 8.69 -37.33
N MET A 319 -16.56 7.66 -37.75
CA MET A 319 -16.38 6.43 -37.01
C MET A 319 -14.90 6.02 -36.97
N SER A 320 -14.48 5.28 -35.96
CA SER A 320 -13.22 4.55 -35.99
C SER A 320 -13.26 3.40 -37.01
N VAL A 321 -12.10 2.90 -37.42
CA VAL A 321 -12.05 1.69 -38.25
C VAL A 321 -12.63 0.48 -37.49
N GLU A 322 -12.46 0.46 -36.18
CA GLU A 322 -12.96 -0.60 -35.30
C GLU A 322 -14.49 -0.61 -35.23
N GLU A 323 -15.12 0.56 -35.03
CA GLU A 323 -16.58 0.74 -35.09
C GLU A 323 -17.13 0.35 -36.47
N ALA A 324 -16.43 0.67 -37.55
CA ALA A 324 -16.83 0.26 -38.90
C ALA A 324 -16.79 -1.28 -39.07
N TRP A 325 -15.79 -1.96 -38.53
CA TRP A 325 -15.75 -3.43 -38.54
C TRP A 325 -16.82 -4.06 -37.66
N GLN A 326 -17.17 -3.43 -36.55
CA GLN A 326 -18.27 -3.85 -35.68
C GLN A 326 -19.61 -3.74 -36.41
N ALA A 327 -19.93 -2.59 -36.98
CA ALA A 327 -21.13 -2.39 -37.80
C ALA A 327 -21.20 -3.40 -38.97
N ALA A 328 -20.06 -3.72 -39.58
CA ALA A 328 -20.00 -4.74 -40.62
C ALA A 328 -20.33 -6.16 -40.08
N ARG A 329 -19.80 -6.53 -38.90
CA ARG A 329 -20.13 -7.79 -38.24
C ARG A 329 -21.60 -7.90 -37.88
N ASP A 330 -22.14 -6.88 -37.21
CA ASP A 330 -23.51 -6.91 -36.67
C ASP A 330 -24.56 -6.98 -37.78
N SER A 331 -24.26 -6.35 -38.92
CA SER A 331 -25.08 -6.45 -40.14
C SER A 331 -24.84 -7.72 -40.97
N GLY A 332 -23.90 -8.59 -40.56
CA GLY A 332 -23.54 -9.81 -41.30
C GLY A 332 -22.89 -9.55 -42.66
N THR A 333 -22.31 -8.35 -42.86
CA THR A 333 -21.61 -7.97 -44.08
C THR A 333 -20.08 -8.02 -43.88
N VAL A 334 -19.34 -7.82 -44.95
CA VAL A 334 -17.87 -7.78 -44.92
C VAL A 334 -17.41 -6.62 -45.78
N PRO A 335 -16.49 -5.76 -45.31
CA PRO A 335 -15.89 -4.71 -46.13
C PRO A 335 -15.30 -5.28 -47.41
N THR A 336 -15.54 -4.60 -48.52
CA THR A 336 -15.00 -4.96 -49.81
C THR A 336 -14.04 -3.87 -50.28
N PHE A 337 -12.84 -4.28 -50.66
CA PHE A 337 -11.80 -3.37 -51.14
C PHE A 337 -12.06 -2.97 -52.60
N ASP A 338 -12.11 -1.67 -52.87
CA ASP A 338 -12.17 -1.17 -54.23
C ASP A 338 -10.75 -0.94 -54.77
N PRO A 339 -10.27 -1.72 -55.76
CA PRO A 339 -8.92 -1.61 -56.28
C PRO A 339 -8.66 -0.35 -57.10
N VAL A 340 -9.69 0.45 -57.42
CA VAL A 340 -9.53 1.72 -58.12
C VAL A 340 -9.28 2.86 -57.13
N SER A 341 -10.09 2.96 -56.07
CA SER A 341 -9.87 3.95 -55.01
C SER A 341 -8.81 3.53 -54.00
N GLY A 342 -8.54 2.23 -53.83
CA GLY A 342 -7.67 1.75 -52.75
C GLY A 342 -8.29 1.88 -51.35
N ASN A 343 -9.60 2.11 -51.25
CA ASN A 343 -10.34 2.20 -49.99
C ASN A 343 -11.32 1.01 -49.87
N SER A 344 -11.68 0.64 -48.64
CA SER A 344 -12.67 -0.40 -48.35
C SER A 344 -14.04 0.23 -48.10
N SER A 345 -15.12 -0.49 -48.44
CA SER A 345 -16.49 -0.03 -48.17
C SER A 345 -17.47 -1.18 -47.95
N PHE A 346 -18.59 -0.88 -47.31
CA PHE A 346 -19.75 -1.77 -47.19
C PHE A 346 -21.04 -0.95 -47.01
N ALA A 347 -22.18 -1.64 -47.04
CA ALA A 347 -23.49 -1.04 -46.75
C ALA A 347 -24.37 -2.02 -45.97
N TYR A 348 -25.26 -1.47 -45.15
CA TYR A 348 -26.22 -2.24 -44.35
C TYR A 348 -27.52 -1.46 -44.13
N LYS A 349 -28.55 -2.15 -43.64
CA LYS A 349 -29.85 -1.57 -43.29
C LYS A 349 -30.13 -1.73 -41.80
N GLU A 350 -30.49 -0.64 -41.14
CA GLU A 350 -30.98 -0.59 -39.77
C GLU A 350 -32.46 -0.17 -39.79
N GLY A 351 -33.36 -1.11 -39.50
CA GLY A 351 -34.80 -0.88 -39.71
C GLY A 351 -35.13 -0.55 -41.16
N ASP A 352 -35.54 0.70 -41.42
CA ASP A 352 -35.81 1.24 -42.76
C ASP A 352 -34.72 2.14 -43.33
N GLU A 353 -33.67 2.42 -42.57
CA GLU A 353 -32.59 3.33 -42.96
C GLU A 353 -31.42 2.57 -43.60
N SER A 354 -30.84 3.14 -44.65
CA SER A 354 -29.71 2.55 -45.37
C SER A 354 -28.44 3.31 -45.04
N HIS A 355 -27.42 2.55 -44.65
CA HIS A 355 -26.11 3.05 -44.25
C HIS A 355 -25.06 2.67 -45.29
N VAL A 356 -24.23 3.63 -45.67
CA VAL A 356 -23.07 3.42 -46.55
C VAL A 356 -21.82 3.81 -45.78
N VAL A 357 -20.86 2.89 -45.68
CA VAL A 357 -19.62 3.10 -44.92
C VAL A 357 -18.42 2.98 -45.85
N TRP A 358 -17.56 4.01 -45.83
CA TRP A 358 -16.22 3.98 -46.41
C TRP A 358 -15.19 4.11 -45.30
N LEU A 359 -14.05 3.42 -45.43
CA LEU A 359 -13.01 3.42 -44.41
C LEU A 359 -11.59 3.46 -45.00
N LEU A 360 -10.70 4.12 -44.26
CA LEU A 360 -9.25 4.13 -44.46
C LEU A 360 -8.60 3.13 -43.50
N ASP A 361 -8.47 1.89 -43.98
CA ASP A 361 -7.83 0.80 -43.24
C ASP A 361 -6.32 0.72 -43.51
N ALA A 362 -5.62 -0.25 -42.90
CA ALA A 362 -4.19 -0.40 -43.11
C ALA A 362 -3.80 -0.71 -44.57
N ALA A 363 -4.71 -1.24 -45.40
CA ALA A 363 -4.42 -1.46 -46.81
C ALA A 363 -4.43 -0.15 -47.61
N SER A 364 -5.36 0.77 -47.28
CA SER A 364 -5.34 2.15 -47.80
C SER A 364 -4.05 2.86 -47.39
N ALA A 365 -3.72 2.84 -46.09
CA ALA A 365 -2.50 3.45 -45.57
C ALA A 365 -1.23 2.87 -46.23
N TYR A 366 -1.18 1.55 -46.46
CA TYR A 366 -0.06 0.91 -47.16
C TYR A 366 0.14 1.45 -48.58
N ASN A 367 -0.94 1.65 -49.34
CA ASN A 367 -0.89 2.20 -50.69
C ASN A 367 -0.44 3.66 -50.73
N GLU A 368 -0.93 4.47 -49.79
CA GLU A 368 -0.49 5.86 -49.61
C GLU A 368 1.01 5.92 -49.25
N MET A 369 1.45 5.14 -48.27
CA MET A 369 2.86 5.08 -47.86
C MET A 369 3.79 4.56 -48.96
N THR A 370 3.33 3.60 -49.77
CA THR A 370 4.08 3.11 -50.93
C THR A 370 4.36 4.24 -51.92
N PHE A 371 3.37 5.10 -52.17
CA PHE A 371 3.55 6.29 -53.00
C PHE A 371 4.48 7.31 -52.34
N LEU A 372 4.29 7.63 -51.05
CA LEU A 372 5.11 8.61 -50.33
C LEU A 372 6.60 8.21 -50.29
N GLN A 373 6.89 6.93 -50.08
CA GLN A 373 8.25 6.40 -50.09
C GLN A 373 8.90 6.58 -51.47
N ARG A 374 8.16 6.36 -52.55
CA ARG A 374 8.63 6.64 -53.92
C ARG A 374 8.84 8.12 -54.16
N ALA A 375 7.90 8.96 -53.69
CA ALA A 375 7.94 10.42 -53.72
C ALA A 375 9.14 11.02 -52.97
N GLY A 376 9.86 10.23 -52.17
CA GLY A 376 10.94 10.72 -51.31
C GLY A 376 10.43 11.53 -50.12
N ILE A 377 9.15 11.36 -49.76
CA ILE A 377 8.51 12.01 -48.62
C ILE A 377 8.47 11.00 -47.48
N GLY A 378 9.36 11.17 -46.50
CA GLY A 378 9.53 10.21 -45.40
C GLY A 378 8.80 10.57 -44.10
N SER A 379 8.35 11.81 -43.91
CA SER A 379 7.65 12.22 -42.69
C SER A 379 6.15 12.06 -42.85
N ILE A 380 5.54 11.25 -41.98
CA ILE A 380 4.12 10.88 -42.05
C ILE A 380 3.48 11.19 -40.69
N ALA A 381 2.26 11.72 -40.73
CA ALA A 381 1.43 11.93 -39.55
C ALA A 381 0.15 11.07 -39.62
N LEU A 382 -0.21 10.39 -38.53
CA LEU A 382 -1.42 9.59 -38.43
C LEU A 382 -2.55 10.37 -37.76
N TRP A 383 -3.62 10.65 -38.51
CA TRP A 383 -4.87 11.22 -38.01
C TRP A 383 -5.94 10.11 -37.86
N ARG A 384 -6.34 9.74 -36.65
CA ARG A 384 -5.80 10.13 -35.33
C ARG A 384 -5.68 8.91 -34.41
N LEU A 385 -4.89 9.03 -33.33
CA LEU A 385 -4.77 7.98 -32.31
C LEU A 385 -6.15 7.66 -31.73
N GLY A 386 -6.46 6.37 -31.64
CA GLY A 386 -7.73 5.82 -31.14
C GLY A 386 -8.71 5.44 -32.24
N ALA A 387 -8.56 5.99 -33.46
CA ALA A 387 -9.48 5.69 -34.57
C ALA A 387 -8.91 4.67 -35.57
N GLU A 388 -7.60 4.43 -35.50
CA GLU A 388 -6.86 3.73 -36.54
C GLU A 388 -7.13 2.22 -36.60
N ASP A 389 -6.91 1.63 -37.80
CA ASP A 389 -6.68 0.20 -37.92
C ASP A 389 -5.42 -0.19 -37.10
N PRO A 390 -5.52 -1.05 -36.07
CA PRO A 390 -4.39 -1.34 -35.18
C PRO A 390 -3.17 -1.92 -35.90
N SER A 391 -3.35 -2.51 -37.09
CA SER A 391 -2.24 -3.06 -37.86
C SER A 391 -1.44 -2.00 -38.63
N VAL A 392 -1.90 -0.74 -38.71
CA VAL A 392 -1.13 0.40 -39.25
C VAL A 392 0.19 0.55 -38.50
N TRP A 393 0.24 0.26 -37.20
CA TRP A 393 1.47 0.28 -36.39
C TRP A 393 2.52 -0.76 -36.78
N LYS A 394 2.17 -1.74 -37.63
CA LYS A 394 3.15 -2.64 -38.25
C LYS A 394 3.80 -2.05 -39.50
N LEU A 395 3.24 -0.96 -40.03
CA LEU A 395 3.72 -0.20 -41.19
C LEU A 395 4.35 1.13 -40.79
N PHE A 396 3.87 1.70 -39.68
CA PHE A 396 4.13 3.05 -39.21
C PHE A 396 4.94 3.06 -37.91
N GLY A 397 5.79 4.07 -37.73
CA GLY A 397 6.56 4.27 -36.51
C GLY A 397 8.05 4.46 -36.76
N ARG A 398 8.79 4.90 -35.73
CA ARG A 398 10.23 5.12 -35.80
C ARG A 398 11.03 3.85 -36.12
N ASP A 399 10.47 2.69 -35.81
CA ASP A 399 11.06 1.37 -36.07
C ASP A 399 10.87 0.93 -37.53
N HIS A 400 9.97 1.59 -38.26
CA HIS A 400 9.59 1.27 -39.64
C HIS A 400 9.98 2.39 -40.62
N ARG A 401 11.26 2.79 -40.61
CA ARG A 401 11.80 3.82 -41.54
C ARG A 401 11.73 3.42 -43.02
N THR A 402 11.66 2.12 -43.28
CA THR A 402 11.40 1.53 -44.60
C THR A 402 10.11 0.73 -44.54
N LEU A 403 9.22 0.92 -45.50
CA LEU A 403 7.94 0.22 -45.54
C LEU A 403 8.16 -1.31 -45.62
N PRO A 404 7.59 -2.11 -44.69
CA PRO A 404 7.69 -3.56 -44.72
C PRO A 404 6.79 -4.17 -45.81
N PRO A 405 6.88 -5.49 -46.08
CA PRO A 405 5.99 -6.15 -47.04
C PRO A 405 4.52 -6.10 -46.62
N ALA A 406 3.59 -5.98 -47.57
CA ALA A 406 2.15 -5.89 -47.32
C ALA A 406 1.58 -7.01 -46.42
N ALA A 407 2.13 -8.23 -46.47
CA ALA A 407 1.63 -9.36 -45.67
C ALA A 407 1.70 -9.14 -44.14
N VAL A 408 2.45 -8.15 -43.63
CA VAL A 408 2.49 -7.87 -42.17
C VAL A 408 1.14 -7.44 -41.60
N ILE A 409 0.24 -6.91 -42.44
CA ILE A 409 -1.11 -6.47 -42.04
C ILE A 409 -2.19 -7.57 -42.18
N ASP A 410 -1.82 -8.79 -42.61
CA ASP A 410 -2.76 -9.91 -42.78
C ASP A 410 -3.44 -10.29 -41.44
N THR A 411 -2.67 -10.32 -40.36
CA THR A 411 -3.24 -10.49 -39.00
C THR A 411 -3.66 -9.14 -38.45
N ILE A 412 -4.96 -8.98 -38.22
CA ILE A 412 -5.54 -7.78 -37.63
C ILE A 412 -5.64 -8.01 -36.12
N PRO A 413 -4.91 -7.26 -35.27
CA PRO A 413 -5.06 -7.36 -33.83
C PRO A 413 -6.54 -7.23 -33.43
N ALA A 414 -6.94 -7.91 -32.35
CA ALA A 414 -8.27 -7.68 -31.80
C ALA A 414 -8.40 -6.20 -31.43
N GLY A 415 -9.61 -5.68 -31.61
CA GLY A 415 -9.96 -4.30 -31.32
C GLY A 415 -9.54 -3.90 -29.90
N THR A 416 -9.23 -2.62 -29.73
CA THR A 416 -8.74 -2.09 -28.45
C THR A 416 -9.79 -1.33 -27.66
N ASP A 417 -10.90 -1.03 -28.32
CA ASP A 417 -12.07 -0.45 -27.70
C ASP A 417 -12.92 -1.55 -27.07
N VAL A 418 -13.89 -1.11 -26.28
CA VAL A 418 -14.92 -1.98 -25.71
C VAL A 418 -16.19 -1.65 -26.44
N ASP A 419 -16.79 -2.66 -27.05
CA ASP A 419 -18.14 -2.51 -27.59
C ASP A 419 -19.13 -2.65 -26.43
N ILE A 420 -19.82 -1.56 -26.12
CA ILE A 420 -20.76 -1.50 -25.02
C ILE A 420 -22.16 -1.37 -25.62
N GLU A 421 -22.97 -2.41 -25.44
CA GLU A 421 -24.31 -2.46 -26.02
C GLU A 421 -25.39 -2.44 -24.93
N GLY A 422 -26.41 -1.57 -25.09
CA GLY A 422 -27.61 -1.56 -24.27
C GLY A 422 -27.64 -0.53 -23.12
N PRO A 423 -28.81 -0.26 -22.51
CA PRO A 423 -28.94 0.75 -21.47
C PRO A 423 -28.85 0.18 -20.04
N GLY A 424 -28.19 0.90 -19.12
CA GLY A 424 -28.17 0.57 -17.69
C GLY A 424 -26.78 0.26 -17.11
N GLU A 425 -26.67 0.16 -15.79
CA GLU A 425 -25.39 0.06 -15.09
C GLU A 425 -24.99 -1.39 -14.74
N ILE A 426 -25.67 -2.41 -15.28
CA ILE A 426 -25.39 -3.82 -14.98
C ILE A 426 -24.69 -4.45 -16.18
N LEU A 427 -23.46 -4.92 -15.96
CA LEU A 427 -22.52 -5.31 -17.01
C LEU A 427 -22.40 -6.83 -17.14
N LYS A 428 -22.37 -7.29 -18.38
CA LYS A 428 -22.09 -8.67 -18.76
C LYS A 428 -21.18 -8.67 -19.99
N VAL A 429 -20.01 -9.30 -19.89
CA VAL A 429 -19.15 -9.52 -21.06
C VAL A 429 -19.84 -10.54 -21.98
N ALA A 430 -20.25 -10.11 -23.16
CA ALA A 430 -20.98 -10.88 -24.16
C ALA A 430 -20.05 -11.72 -25.04
N GLY A 431 -18.90 -11.14 -25.40
CA GLY A 431 -17.93 -11.71 -26.33
C GLY A 431 -16.50 -11.35 -25.94
N THR A 432 -15.57 -12.28 -26.09
CA THR A 432 -14.13 -12.02 -25.89
C THR A 432 -13.47 -11.58 -27.20
N PRO A 433 -12.38 -10.79 -27.15
CA PRO A 433 -11.79 -10.22 -28.35
C PRO A 433 -11.33 -11.30 -29.34
N VAL A 434 -11.64 -11.10 -30.62
CA VAL A 434 -11.28 -12.02 -31.70
C VAL A 434 -10.26 -11.34 -32.60
N THR A 435 -9.10 -11.98 -32.80
CA THR A 435 -8.11 -11.52 -33.78
C THR A 435 -8.68 -11.65 -35.20
N GLY A 436 -8.67 -10.57 -35.96
CA GLY A 436 -9.10 -10.57 -37.36
C GLY A 436 -8.04 -11.17 -38.28
N GLN A 437 -8.49 -11.56 -39.48
CA GLN A 437 -7.64 -12.06 -40.54
C GLN A 437 -8.09 -11.49 -41.89
N ARG A 438 -7.15 -10.92 -42.63
CA ARG A 438 -7.28 -10.59 -44.04
C ARG A 438 -6.14 -11.19 -44.84
N SER A 439 -6.34 -11.21 -46.14
CA SER A 439 -5.37 -11.63 -47.15
C SER A 439 -5.24 -10.51 -48.18
N VAL A 440 -4.02 -10.00 -48.38
CA VAL A 440 -3.75 -8.92 -49.34
C VAL A 440 -3.05 -9.43 -50.60
N VAL A 441 -3.39 -8.85 -51.76
CA VAL A 441 -2.73 -9.13 -53.04
C VAL A 441 -2.04 -7.87 -53.55
N THR A 442 -0.74 -7.95 -53.83
CA THR A 442 0.05 -6.82 -54.34
C THR A 442 0.28 -6.90 -55.86
N GLY A 443 0.16 -5.76 -56.54
CA GLY A 443 0.51 -5.62 -57.96
C GLY A 443 2.02 -5.47 -58.22
N PRO A 444 2.44 -5.38 -59.50
CA PRO A 444 3.85 -5.25 -59.89
C PRO A 444 4.54 -3.99 -59.36
N ASN A 445 3.76 -2.94 -59.09
CA ASN A 445 4.20 -1.70 -58.48
C ASN A 445 4.14 -1.78 -56.94
N GLY A 446 4.09 -2.96 -56.33
CA GLY A 446 4.10 -3.16 -54.88
C GLY A 446 2.87 -2.66 -54.12
N ALA A 447 1.93 -1.95 -54.76
CA ALA A 447 0.69 -1.50 -54.16
C ALA A 447 -0.30 -2.67 -54.04
N ILE A 448 -1.15 -2.64 -53.01
CA ILE A 448 -2.24 -3.58 -52.80
C ILE A 448 -3.33 -3.32 -53.86
N THR A 449 -3.67 -4.39 -54.57
CA THR A 449 -4.69 -4.41 -55.63
C THR A 449 -5.93 -5.21 -55.25
N ASP A 450 -5.90 -5.95 -54.14
CA ASP A 450 -7.08 -6.66 -53.62
C ASP A 450 -6.89 -6.96 -52.12
N VAL A 451 -7.99 -6.95 -51.36
CA VAL A 451 -8.01 -7.34 -49.95
C VAL A 451 -9.25 -8.19 -49.72
N ARG A 452 -9.02 -9.39 -49.17
CA ARG A 452 -10.08 -10.28 -48.74
C ARG A 452 -10.06 -10.39 -47.23
N PHE A 453 -11.16 -10.01 -46.58
CA PHE A 453 -11.35 -10.22 -45.15
C PHE A 453 -11.88 -11.64 -44.91
N ASP A 454 -11.05 -12.51 -44.32
CA ASP A 454 -11.42 -13.88 -43.98
C ASP A 454 -12.17 -13.94 -42.63
N ARG A 455 -11.81 -13.03 -41.71
CA ARG A 455 -12.46 -12.86 -40.40
C ARG A 455 -12.29 -11.43 -39.91
N LEU A 456 -13.37 -10.76 -39.51
CA LEU A 456 -13.28 -9.42 -38.92
C LEU A 456 -12.82 -9.47 -37.45
N PRO A 457 -12.05 -8.48 -36.95
CA PRO A 457 -11.52 -8.47 -35.59
C PRO A 457 -12.54 -7.90 -34.60
N ALA A 458 -12.92 -8.68 -33.57
CA ALA A 458 -13.92 -8.26 -32.60
C ALA A 458 -13.28 -7.66 -31.34
N PRO A 459 -13.77 -6.51 -30.83
CA PRO A 459 -13.41 -6.00 -29.52
C PRO A 459 -13.94 -6.89 -28.40
N LEU A 460 -13.71 -6.46 -27.17
CA LEU A 460 -14.41 -7.01 -26.02
C LEU A 460 -15.84 -6.46 -26.03
N GLU A 461 -16.84 -7.35 -26.12
CA GLU A 461 -18.25 -6.96 -26.15
C GLU A 461 -18.84 -7.03 -24.74
N VAL A 462 -19.55 -5.99 -24.32
CA VAL A 462 -20.19 -5.86 -23.02
C VAL A 462 -21.64 -5.48 -23.21
N ASP A 463 -22.54 -6.41 -22.89
CA ASP A 463 -23.96 -6.12 -22.74
C ASP A 463 -24.20 -5.34 -21.44
N ARG A 464 -25.04 -4.31 -21.54
CA ARG A 464 -25.59 -3.52 -20.45
C ARG A 464 -27.08 -3.79 -20.30
N THR A 465 -27.51 -3.83 -19.05
CA THR A 465 -28.93 -3.85 -18.70
C THR A 465 -29.20 -3.04 -17.45
N GLY A 466 -30.47 -2.97 -17.07
CA GLY A 466 -30.89 -2.46 -15.77
C GLY A 466 -31.53 -1.08 -15.83
N TYR A 467 -31.59 -0.46 -17.01
CA TYR A 467 -32.33 0.78 -17.17
C TYR A 467 -33.83 0.57 -16.93
N ARG A 468 -34.37 1.29 -15.94
CA ARG A 468 -35.80 1.27 -15.59
C ARG A 468 -36.24 2.68 -15.23
N LYS A 469 -37.18 3.24 -15.99
CA LYS A 469 -37.66 4.61 -15.75
C LYS A 469 -38.15 4.76 -14.31
N LYS A 470 -37.64 5.79 -13.60
CA LYS A 470 -38.01 6.16 -12.21
C LYS A 470 -37.72 5.09 -11.13
N LEU A 471 -36.93 4.05 -11.42
CA LEU A 471 -36.42 3.15 -10.37
C LEU A 471 -34.98 3.50 -9.99
N LEU A 472 -34.62 3.43 -8.71
CA LEU A 472 -33.28 3.72 -8.22
C LEU A 472 -32.81 2.65 -7.25
N ALA A 473 -31.55 2.22 -7.35
CA ALA A 473 -30.88 1.37 -6.39
C ALA A 473 -29.88 2.20 -5.57
N LEU A 474 -30.06 2.17 -4.24
CA LEU A 474 -29.07 2.68 -3.30
C LEU A 474 -28.03 1.59 -3.04
N THR A 475 -26.79 1.88 -3.39
CA THR A 475 -25.66 0.97 -3.21
C THR A 475 -24.64 1.53 -2.22
N PHE A 476 -24.04 0.64 -1.43
CA PHE A 476 -23.09 1.01 -0.38
C PHE A 476 -21.82 0.17 -0.51
N ASP A 477 -20.67 0.84 -0.66
CA ASP A 477 -19.37 0.17 -0.82
C ASP A 477 -18.50 0.32 0.44
N ASP A 478 -17.47 -0.51 0.50
CA ASP A 478 -16.43 -0.64 1.53
C ASP A 478 -16.84 -1.33 2.84
N GLY A 479 -18.14 -1.44 3.15
CA GLY A 479 -18.63 -2.01 4.39
C GLY A 479 -18.35 -3.50 4.60
N PRO A 480 -18.72 -4.06 5.77
CA PRO A 480 -19.42 -3.39 6.86
C PRO A 480 -18.47 -2.75 7.90
N ASP A 481 -18.74 -1.51 8.31
CA ASP A 481 -18.11 -0.84 9.45
C ASP A 481 -18.98 -0.96 10.71
N PRO A 482 -18.43 -1.32 11.88
CA PRO A 482 -19.20 -1.52 13.12
C PRO A 482 -19.87 -0.26 13.68
N LYS A 483 -19.48 0.94 13.24
CA LYS A 483 -20.02 2.22 13.67
C LYS A 483 -20.99 2.82 12.65
N TRP A 484 -20.65 2.79 11.37
CA TRP A 484 -21.40 3.52 10.33
C TRP A 484 -22.49 2.67 9.66
N THR A 485 -22.19 1.43 9.28
CA THR A 485 -23.16 0.51 8.66
C THR A 485 -24.44 0.34 9.49
N PRO A 486 -24.40 0.18 10.83
CA PRO A 486 -25.63 0.11 11.63
C PRO A 486 -26.52 1.36 11.52
N GLN A 487 -25.92 2.55 11.47
CA GLN A 487 -26.66 3.82 11.36
C GLN A 487 -27.31 3.96 9.99
N ILE A 488 -26.64 3.52 8.92
CA ILE A 488 -27.20 3.48 7.57
C ILE A 488 -28.37 2.49 7.52
N LEU A 489 -28.22 1.30 8.08
CA LEU A 489 -29.31 0.31 8.18
C LEU A 489 -30.51 0.86 8.97
N ASP A 490 -30.28 1.62 10.05
CA ASP A 490 -31.34 2.27 10.82
C ASP A 490 -32.10 3.30 9.97
N VAL A 491 -31.39 4.10 9.16
CA VAL A 491 -32.02 5.03 8.21
C VAL A 491 -32.83 4.28 7.16
N LEU A 492 -32.24 3.30 6.47
CA LEU A 492 -32.93 2.54 5.43
C LEU A 492 -34.19 1.84 5.94
N LYS A 493 -34.13 1.29 7.16
CA LYS A 493 -35.26 0.68 7.85
C LYS A 493 -36.36 1.69 8.15
N ARG A 494 -36.01 2.87 8.66
CA ARG A 494 -36.95 3.96 8.96
C ARG A 494 -37.62 4.47 7.68
N GLU A 495 -36.83 4.64 6.61
CA GLU A 495 -37.34 5.13 5.34
C GLU A 495 -37.99 4.04 4.48
N HIS A 496 -38.03 2.78 4.92
CA HIS A 496 -38.51 1.65 4.11
C HIS A 496 -37.87 1.57 2.72
N ALA A 497 -36.57 1.85 2.64
CA ALA A 497 -35.80 1.81 1.39
C ALA A 497 -34.89 0.58 1.36
N PRO A 498 -34.94 -0.27 0.32
CA PRO A 498 -33.95 -1.32 0.15
C PRO A 498 -32.58 -0.75 -0.17
N GLY A 499 -31.54 -1.51 0.13
CA GLY A 499 -30.14 -1.15 -0.15
C GLY A 499 -29.37 -2.39 -0.61
N THR A 500 -28.34 -2.18 -1.42
CA THR A 500 -27.42 -3.23 -1.89
C THR A 500 -26.01 -2.90 -1.41
N PHE A 501 -25.42 -3.75 -0.58
CA PHE A 501 -24.12 -3.53 0.06
C PHE A 501 -23.03 -4.36 -0.63
N PHE A 502 -22.00 -3.73 -1.19
CA PHE A 502 -20.83 -4.43 -1.72
C PHE A 502 -19.76 -4.52 -0.62
N ILE A 503 -19.60 -5.71 -0.04
CA ILE A 503 -18.81 -5.89 1.17
C ILE A 503 -17.35 -6.25 0.89
N VAL A 504 -16.47 -5.71 1.73
CA VAL A 504 -15.07 -6.09 1.84
C VAL A 504 -14.92 -7.18 2.89
N GLY A 505 -14.36 -8.32 2.50
CA GLY A 505 -14.26 -9.52 3.34
C GLY A 505 -13.49 -9.29 4.65
N GLU A 506 -12.41 -8.52 4.63
CA GLU A 506 -11.64 -8.16 5.82
C GLU A 506 -12.49 -7.41 6.85
N ASN A 507 -13.29 -6.44 6.40
CA ASN A 507 -14.23 -5.71 7.26
C ASN A 507 -15.32 -6.64 7.79
N ALA A 508 -15.83 -7.54 6.94
CA ALA A 508 -16.86 -8.50 7.30
C ALA A 508 -16.40 -9.58 8.30
N LEU A 509 -15.10 -9.88 8.40
CA LEU A 509 -14.53 -10.97 9.22
C LEU A 509 -14.99 -10.93 10.69
N THR A 510 -15.13 -9.72 11.25
CA THR A 510 -15.57 -9.52 12.65
C THR A 510 -17.04 -9.12 12.77
N GLN A 511 -17.77 -9.00 11.65
CA GLN A 511 -19.09 -8.37 11.56
C GLN A 511 -20.19 -9.32 11.11
N ARG A 512 -20.09 -10.60 11.48
CA ARG A 512 -21.15 -11.61 11.23
C ARG A 512 -22.56 -11.13 11.61
N PRO A 513 -22.79 -10.46 12.78
CA PRO A 513 -24.11 -9.96 13.12
C PRO A 513 -24.66 -8.91 12.14
N LEU A 514 -23.80 -8.08 11.55
CA LEU A 514 -24.22 -7.06 10.57
C LEU A 514 -24.62 -7.68 9.24
N LEU A 515 -23.88 -8.69 8.75
CA LEU A 515 -24.28 -9.42 7.55
C LEU A 515 -25.65 -10.10 7.73
N GLN A 516 -25.88 -10.71 8.90
CA GLN A 516 -27.17 -11.32 9.23
C GLN A 516 -28.28 -10.27 9.30
N ARG A 517 -28.00 -9.11 9.92
CA ARG A 517 -28.95 -7.99 9.98
C ARG A 517 -29.33 -7.49 8.59
N MET A 518 -28.36 -7.25 7.70
CA MET A 518 -28.60 -6.86 6.31
C MET A 518 -29.57 -7.83 5.61
N ILE A 519 -29.33 -9.14 5.77
CA ILE A 519 -30.18 -10.17 5.17
C ILE A 519 -31.59 -10.17 5.79
N MET A 520 -31.69 -10.11 7.12
CA MET A 520 -32.99 -10.11 7.83
C MET A 520 -33.83 -8.86 7.51
N GLU A 521 -33.20 -7.70 7.35
CA GLU A 521 -33.87 -6.42 7.08
C GLU A 521 -34.22 -6.23 5.59
N GLY A 522 -33.87 -7.18 4.72
CA GLY A 522 -34.32 -7.19 3.32
C GLY A 522 -33.30 -6.69 2.30
N HIS A 523 -32.09 -6.33 2.72
CA HIS A 523 -31.04 -5.77 1.87
C HIS A 523 -30.33 -6.84 1.02
N GLU A 524 -29.69 -6.41 -0.06
CA GLU A 524 -28.83 -7.26 -0.90
C GLU A 524 -27.37 -7.08 -0.57
N ILE A 525 -26.58 -8.12 -0.86
CA ILE A 525 -25.14 -8.10 -0.60
C ILE A 525 -24.42 -8.61 -1.85
N GLY A 526 -23.44 -7.82 -2.30
CA GLY A 526 -22.51 -8.14 -3.37
C GLY A 526 -21.07 -8.22 -2.85
N SER A 527 -20.17 -8.74 -3.68
CA SER A 527 -18.74 -8.79 -3.38
C SER A 527 -18.07 -7.49 -3.79
N HIS A 528 -17.28 -6.91 -2.88
CA HIS A 528 -16.30 -5.86 -3.16
C HIS A 528 -14.86 -6.35 -2.90
N THR A 529 -14.60 -7.65 -3.13
CA THR A 529 -13.34 -8.36 -2.81
C THR A 529 -13.06 -8.57 -1.32
N TYR A 530 -11.95 -9.21 -0.96
CA TYR A 530 -11.61 -9.50 0.44
C TYR A 530 -10.77 -8.38 1.07
N THR A 531 -9.72 -7.90 0.39
CA THR A 531 -8.80 -6.85 0.86
C THR A 531 -8.93 -5.51 0.14
N HIS A 532 -9.93 -5.36 -0.75
CA HIS A 532 -10.18 -4.14 -1.51
C HIS A 532 -9.04 -3.68 -2.47
N PRO A 533 -8.31 -4.56 -3.20
CA PRO A 533 -7.21 -4.13 -4.07
C PRO A 533 -7.69 -3.59 -5.42
N ASN A 534 -6.86 -2.77 -6.08
CA ASN A 534 -7.10 -2.38 -7.47
C ASN A 534 -6.87 -3.58 -8.42
N LEU A 535 -7.97 -4.15 -8.91
CA LEU A 535 -7.95 -5.37 -9.72
C LEU A 535 -7.35 -5.17 -11.12
N ALA A 536 -7.39 -3.96 -11.68
CA ALA A 536 -6.76 -3.67 -12.97
C ALA A 536 -5.23 -3.84 -12.95
N THR A 537 -4.62 -3.80 -11.75
CA THR A 537 -3.18 -4.01 -11.54
C THR A 537 -2.86 -5.35 -10.86
N SER A 538 -3.87 -6.14 -10.54
CA SER A 538 -3.72 -7.40 -9.79
C SER A 538 -3.47 -8.58 -10.72
N SER A 539 -2.71 -9.57 -10.23
CA SER A 539 -2.52 -10.83 -10.98
C SER A 539 -3.79 -11.69 -10.98
N PRO A 540 -4.05 -12.55 -11.99
CA PRO A 540 -5.23 -13.42 -12.00
C PRO A 540 -5.37 -14.32 -10.76
N GLY A 541 -4.25 -14.79 -10.21
CA GLY A 541 -4.24 -15.58 -8.98
C GLY A 541 -4.68 -14.78 -7.75
N GLN A 542 -4.30 -13.50 -7.68
CA GLN A 542 -4.75 -12.59 -6.61
C GLN A 542 -6.24 -12.29 -6.75
N VAL A 543 -6.73 -11.95 -7.94
CA VAL A 543 -8.17 -11.72 -8.17
C VAL A 543 -9.00 -12.94 -7.78
N LEU A 544 -8.53 -14.15 -8.10
CA LEU A 544 -9.20 -15.39 -7.71
C LEU A 544 -9.23 -15.57 -6.18
N PHE A 545 -8.11 -15.31 -5.50
CA PHE A 545 -8.05 -15.35 -4.04
C PHE A 545 -9.03 -14.37 -3.41
N GLU A 546 -9.04 -13.12 -3.88
CA GLU A 546 -9.93 -12.05 -3.42
C GLU A 546 -11.41 -12.41 -3.52
N LEU A 547 -11.83 -12.90 -4.68
CA LEU A 547 -13.22 -13.31 -4.91
C LEU A 547 -13.59 -14.55 -4.10
N ASN A 548 -12.70 -15.54 -4.00
CA ASN A 548 -12.96 -16.79 -3.31
C ASN A 548 -12.98 -16.63 -1.78
N ALA A 549 -12.05 -15.86 -1.22
CA ALA A 549 -12.00 -15.59 0.20
C ALA A 549 -13.25 -14.86 0.67
N ASN A 550 -13.69 -13.82 -0.07
CA ASN A 550 -14.92 -13.08 0.25
C ASN A 550 -16.17 -13.98 0.12
N GLN A 551 -16.25 -14.77 -0.95
CA GLN A 551 -17.31 -15.75 -1.16
C GLN A 551 -17.40 -16.76 -0.01
N ARG A 552 -16.28 -17.38 0.39
CA ARG A 552 -16.26 -18.39 1.46
C ARG A 552 -16.62 -17.79 2.80
N LEU A 553 -16.12 -16.60 3.13
CA LEU A 553 -16.49 -15.89 4.35
C LEU A 553 -18.01 -15.66 4.39
N PHE A 554 -18.57 -15.12 3.31
CA PHE A 554 -20.00 -14.86 3.22
C PHE A 554 -20.85 -16.13 3.33
N GLN A 555 -20.47 -17.20 2.63
CA GLN A 555 -21.11 -18.52 2.70
C GLN A 555 -21.07 -19.08 4.13
N ALA A 556 -19.92 -19.03 4.78
CA ALA A 556 -19.75 -19.49 6.15
C ALA A 556 -20.63 -18.73 7.15
N PHE A 557 -20.77 -17.42 6.98
CA PHE A 557 -21.46 -16.55 7.94
C PHE A 557 -22.98 -16.53 7.75
N THR A 558 -23.44 -16.67 6.51
CA THR A 558 -24.84 -16.43 6.13
C THR A 558 -25.56 -17.65 5.55
N GLY A 559 -24.83 -18.67 5.09
CA GLY A 559 -25.40 -19.80 4.36
C GLY A 559 -25.88 -19.47 2.95
N ARG A 560 -25.46 -18.32 2.39
CA ARG A 560 -25.79 -17.87 1.02
C ARG A 560 -24.53 -17.56 0.23
N SER A 561 -24.67 -17.48 -1.10
CA SER A 561 -23.58 -17.17 -2.04
C SER A 561 -23.72 -15.75 -2.58
N LEU A 562 -22.62 -15.05 -2.87
CA LEU A 562 -22.66 -13.75 -3.55
C LEU A 562 -22.73 -13.98 -5.07
N ARG A 563 -23.63 -13.25 -5.77
CA ARG A 563 -23.70 -13.24 -7.24
C ARG A 563 -23.57 -11.86 -7.86
N LEU A 564 -23.62 -10.80 -7.06
CA LEU A 564 -23.34 -9.44 -7.49
C LEU A 564 -21.89 -9.09 -7.15
N PHE A 565 -21.25 -8.32 -8.02
CA PHE A 565 -19.87 -7.89 -7.84
C PHE A 565 -19.71 -6.44 -8.27
N ARG A 566 -18.87 -5.70 -7.56
CA ARG A 566 -18.38 -4.40 -7.98
C ARG A 566 -16.88 -4.39 -7.76
N ALA A 567 -16.12 -4.04 -8.79
CA ALA A 567 -14.67 -3.99 -8.70
C ALA A 567 -14.23 -2.75 -7.89
N PRO A 568 -13.30 -2.89 -6.91
CA PRO A 568 -12.69 -1.75 -6.25
C PRO A 568 -12.04 -0.78 -7.23
N TYR A 569 -12.10 0.52 -6.94
CA TYR A 569 -11.56 1.62 -7.79
C TYR A 569 -12.16 1.72 -9.19
N PHE A 570 -13.19 0.94 -9.48
CA PHE A 570 -13.89 0.97 -10.74
C PHE A 570 -15.00 2.03 -10.66
N GLY A 571 -14.62 3.27 -10.95
CA GLY A 571 -15.42 4.46 -10.66
C GLY A 571 -16.55 4.75 -11.65
N ASP A 572 -16.59 4.09 -12.79
CA ASP A 572 -17.54 4.38 -13.87
C ASP A 572 -18.26 3.11 -14.34
N ALA A 573 -19.53 3.22 -14.71
CA ALA A 573 -20.29 2.12 -15.35
C ALA A 573 -19.80 1.78 -16.76
N GLU A 574 -18.89 2.58 -17.31
CA GLU A 574 -18.36 2.44 -18.67
C GLU A 574 -16.88 2.07 -18.59
N PRO A 575 -16.55 0.78 -18.54
CA PRO A 575 -15.22 0.34 -18.89
C PRO A 575 -14.89 0.85 -20.30
N SER A 576 -14.07 1.88 -20.38
CA SER A 576 -13.73 2.52 -21.66
C SER A 576 -12.62 1.77 -22.40
N THR A 577 -11.99 0.79 -21.75
CA THR A 577 -10.85 0.05 -22.29
C THR A 577 -10.90 -1.44 -21.93
N ALA A 578 -10.31 -2.29 -22.77
CA ALA A 578 -10.22 -3.73 -22.51
C ALA A 578 -9.47 -4.07 -21.19
N ASP A 579 -8.49 -3.25 -20.80
CA ASP A 579 -7.72 -3.43 -19.55
C ASP A 579 -8.60 -3.26 -18.30
N GLU A 580 -9.61 -2.39 -18.38
CA GLU A 580 -10.57 -2.12 -17.31
C GLU A 580 -11.58 -3.28 -17.10
N LEU A 581 -11.82 -4.09 -18.14
CA LEU A 581 -12.77 -5.21 -18.08
C LEU A 581 -12.18 -6.55 -17.68
N GLY A 582 -10.85 -6.68 -17.61
CA GLY A 582 -10.20 -7.91 -17.13
C GLY A 582 -10.79 -8.42 -15.80
N PRO A 583 -10.95 -7.56 -14.77
CA PRO A 583 -11.61 -7.93 -13.51
C PRO A 583 -13.09 -8.34 -13.67
N VAL A 584 -13.83 -7.65 -14.52
CA VAL A 584 -15.25 -7.93 -14.81
C VAL A 584 -15.39 -9.31 -15.44
N LEU A 585 -14.56 -9.64 -16.43
CA LEU A 585 -14.53 -10.96 -17.07
C LEU A 585 -14.12 -12.07 -16.10
N GLN A 586 -13.12 -11.84 -15.24
CA GLN A 586 -12.70 -12.82 -14.24
C GLN A 586 -13.78 -13.08 -13.20
N ALA A 587 -14.49 -12.04 -12.74
CA ALA A 587 -15.64 -12.19 -11.86
C ALA A 587 -16.80 -12.92 -12.58
N GLN A 588 -17.06 -12.57 -13.85
CA GLN A 588 -18.08 -13.24 -14.67
C GLN A 588 -17.81 -14.74 -14.84
N ASN A 589 -16.56 -15.12 -15.09
CA ASN A 589 -16.12 -16.52 -15.18
C ASN A 589 -16.32 -17.32 -13.88
N ARG A 590 -16.61 -16.64 -12.77
CA ARG A 590 -16.95 -17.23 -11.46
C ARG A 590 -18.45 -17.17 -11.16
N GLY A 591 -19.24 -16.59 -12.07
CA GLY A 591 -20.69 -16.47 -11.98
C GLY A 591 -21.18 -15.16 -11.37
N TYR A 592 -20.31 -14.15 -11.23
CA TYR A 592 -20.75 -12.83 -10.77
C TYR A 592 -21.35 -12.01 -11.92
N VAL A 593 -22.33 -11.17 -11.58
CA VAL A 593 -22.82 -10.08 -12.43
C VAL A 593 -22.22 -8.79 -11.91
N SER A 594 -21.58 -8.03 -12.78
CA SER A 594 -20.89 -6.80 -12.40
C SER A 594 -21.86 -5.62 -12.38
N VAL A 595 -21.73 -4.76 -11.37
CA VAL A 595 -22.62 -3.63 -11.13
C VAL A 595 -21.81 -2.34 -11.12
N GLY A 596 -21.95 -1.55 -12.18
CA GLY A 596 -21.38 -0.22 -12.31
C GLY A 596 -22.18 0.85 -11.56
N LEU A 597 -21.92 2.10 -11.91
CA LEU A 597 -22.62 3.27 -11.38
C LEU A 597 -22.49 4.49 -12.31
N HIS A 598 -23.51 5.35 -12.32
CA HIS A 598 -23.44 6.66 -12.97
C HIS A 598 -23.67 7.84 -12.01
N VAL A 599 -24.11 7.54 -10.78
CA VAL A 599 -24.38 8.55 -9.76
C VAL A 599 -23.44 8.33 -8.56
N ASP A 600 -22.32 9.07 -8.55
CA ASP A 600 -21.37 9.15 -7.44
C ASP A 600 -21.29 10.60 -6.89
N PRO A 601 -21.75 10.88 -5.66
CA PRO A 601 -21.62 12.21 -5.05
C PRO A 601 -20.21 12.53 -4.51
N ASP A 602 -19.27 11.58 -4.57
CA ASP A 602 -17.97 11.59 -3.90
C ASP A 602 -18.08 11.70 -2.35
N ASP A 603 -19.06 11.03 -1.73
CA ASP A 603 -19.29 11.12 -0.28
C ASP A 603 -18.08 10.64 0.55
N TRP A 604 -17.30 9.70 0.01
CA TRP A 604 -16.05 9.23 0.60
C TRP A 604 -15.04 10.38 0.81
N LYS A 605 -15.01 11.41 -0.05
CA LYS A 605 -14.13 12.60 0.08
C LYS A 605 -14.55 13.55 1.20
N ARG A 606 -15.75 13.38 1.77
CA ARG A 606 -16.37 14.27 2.77
C ARG A 606 -16.50 15.72 2.28
N PRO A 607 -17.24 15.96 1.17
CA PRO A 607 -17.41 17.30 0.61
C PRO A 607 -18.41 18.18 1.40
N GLY A 608 -19.02 17.65 2.48
CA GLY A 608 -20.11 18.27 3.23
C GLY A 608 -21.47 17.69 2.86
N VAL A 609 -22.37 17.60 3.84
CA VAL A 609 -23.72 17.02 3.72
C VAL A 609 -24.52 17.61 2.54
N GLN A 610 -24.55 18.93 2.43
CA GLN A 610 -25.31 19.62 1.38
C GLN A 610 -24.75 19.33 -0.02
N ALA A 611 -23.42 19.25 -0.15
CA ALA A 611 -22.78 18.92 -1.42
C ALA A 611 -23.07 17.48 -1.86
N ILE A 612 -23.13 16.52 -0.92
CA ILE A 612 -23.55 15.14 -1.22
C ILE A 612 -24.97 15.14 -1.77
N ILE A 613 -25.90 15.80 -1.07
CA ILE A 613 -27.30 15.89 -1.48
C ILE A 613 -27.41 16.51 -2.88
N ASP A 614 -26.84 17.69 -3.09
CA ASP A 614 -27.00 18.43 -4.34
C ASP A 614 -26.38 17.69 -5.52
N ARG A 615 -25.21 17.05 -5.33
CA ARG A 615 -24.58 16.22 -6.37
C ARG A 615 -25.41 14.98 -6.70
N THR A 616 -25.94 14.28 -5.69
CA THR A 616 -26.79 13.11 -5.93
C THR A 616 -28.05 13.50 -6.70
N ILE A 617 -28.76 14.56 -6.26
CA ILE A 617 -29.97 15.02 -6.93
C ILE A 617 -29.65 15.47 -8.34
N ALA A 618 -28.67 16.36 -8.54
CA ALA A 618 -28.29 16.86 -9.85
C ALA A 618 -27.88 15.73 -10.80
N ARG A 619 -27.10 14.74 -10.36
CA ARG A 619 -26.73 13.62 -11.23
C ARG A 619 -27.89 12.68 -11.56
N VAL A 620 -28.94 12.62 -10.73
CA VAL A 620 -30.16 11.84 -11.03
C VAL A 620 -31.12 12.62 -11.95
N THR A 621 -31.16 13.95 -11.85
CA THR A 621 -32.10 14.80 -12.58
C THR A 621 -31.54 15.43 -13.85
N ASP A 622 -30.26 15.80 -13.84
CA ASP A 622 -29.58 16.50 -14.92
C ASP A 622 -28.80 15.48 -15.74
N GLY A 623 -29.39 15.04 -16.84
CA GLY A 623 -28.72 14.21 -17.84
C GLY A 623 -27.68 15.01 -18.64
N PRO A 624 -26.78 14.34 -19.39
CA PRO A 624 -26.01 14.98 -20.45
C PRO A 624 -26.94 15.78 -21.40
N ALA A 625 -26.48 16.92 -21.91
CA ALA A 625 -27.27 17.83 -22.75
C ALA A 625 -27.86 17.19 -24.03
N ASN A 626 -27.38 16.00 -24.42
CA ASN A 626 -27.75 15.27 -25.63
C ASN A 626 -28.65 14.04 -25.38
N CYS A 627 -29.16 13.84 -24.17
CA CYS A 627 -30.13 12.77 -23.89
C CYS A 627 -31.52 13.12 -24.45
N THR A 628 -31.76 12.81 -25.72
CA THR A 628 -33.10 12.84 -26.34
C THR A 628 -33.80 11.49 -26.14
N ASN A 629 -35.14 11.48 -26.19
CA ASN A 629 -35.96 10.28 -25.96
C ASN A 629 -35.66 9.11 -26.92
N ASP A 630 -34.89 9.34 -27.98
CA ASP A 630 -34.69 8.42 -29.10
C ASP A 630 -33.32 7.70 -29.07
N SER A 631 -32.42 7.97 -28.10
CA SER A 631 -31.22 7.15 -27.88
C SER A 631 -30.97 6.89 -26.37
N PRO A 632 -31.51 5.77 -25.83
CA PRO A 632 -31.49 5.48 -24.39
C PRO A 632 -30.16 4.90 -23.86
N VAL A 633 -29.17 4.64 -24.71
CA VAL A 633 -27.95 3.87 -24.38
C VAL A 633 -27.07 4.57 -23.33
N ASP A 634 -26.97 5.91 -23.37
CA ASP A 634 -26.05 6.70 -22.52
C ASP A 634 -26.72 7.43 -21.34
N CYS A 635 -28.01 7.18 -21.08
CA CYS A 635 -28.81 8.03 -20.18
C CYS A 635 -29.23 7.36 -18.86
N SER A 636 -28.72 6.16 -18.54
CA SER A 636 -29.15 5.48 -17.31
C SER A 636 -28.59 6.16 -16.06
N ARG A 637 -29.42 6.27 -15.00
CA ARG A 637 -29.04 6.86 -13.69
C ARG A 637 -29.72 6.09 -12.55
N ASN A 638 -29.80 4.78 -12.74
CA ASN A 638 -30.53 3.88 -11.87
C ASN A 638 -29.73 3.47 -10.63
N VAL A 639 -28.40 3.53 -10.65
CA VAL A 639 -27.55 3.08 -9.53
C VAL A 639 -26.83 4.25 -8.87
N ILE A 640 -27.15 4.50 -7.59
CA ILE A 640 -26.51 5.50 -6.73
C ILE A 640 -25.47 4.82 -5.85
N LEU A 641 -24.22 5.29 -5.91
CA LEU A 641 -23.14 4.88 -5.03
C LEU A 641 -23.03 5.80 -3.81
N LEU A 642 -22.94 5.19 -2.62
CA LEU A 642 -22.55 5.80 -1.35
C LEU A 642 -21.57 4.84 -0.65
N HIS A 643 -20.92 5.28 0.43
CA HIS A 643 -19.97 4.45 1.17
C HIS A 643 -20.42 4.25 2.63
N ASP A 644 -20.36 3.01 3.12
CA ASP A 644 -20.66 2.68 4.53
C ASP A 644 -19.42 2.35 5.38
N ALA A 645 -18.21 2.41 4.80
CA ALA A 645 -16.93 2.37 5.52
C ALA A 645 -15.89 3.35 4.93
N GLY A 646 -14.59 3.02 4.98
CA GLY A 646 -13.53 3.90 4.44
C GLY A 646 -13.34 5.21 5.23
N GLY A 647 -13.44 5.14 6.56
CA GLY A 647 -13.26 6.29 7.45
C GLY A 647 -14.57 6.88 7.98
N ASN A 648 -14.58 8.18 8.31
CA ASN A 648 -15.74 8.82 8.93
C ASN A 648 -16.88 9.07 7.91
N ARG A 649 -18.01 8.37 8.07
CA ARG A 649 -19.22 8.48 7.21
C ARG A 649 -20.37 9.29 7.80
N ALA A 650 -20.13 10.16 8.78
CA ALA A 650 -21.19 10.97 9.40
C ALA A 650 -21.97 11.83 8.38
N GLU A 651 -21.30 12.36 7.36
CA GLU A 651 -21.94 13.17 6.32
C GLU A 651 -22.87 12.35 5.42
N THR A 652 -22.46 11.13 5.05
CA THR A 652 -23.27 10.17 4.29
C THR A 652 -24.53 9.79 5.05
N VAL A 653 -24.39 9.45 6.34
CA VAL A 653 -25.53 9.11 7.23
C VAL A 653 -26.53 10.26 7.32
N ALA A 654 -26.04 11.50 7.43
CA ALA A 654 -26.88 12.68 7.52
C ALA A 654 -27.57 13.05 6.19
N ALA A 655 -26.91 12.82 5.05
CA ALA A 655 -27.45 13.13 3.72
C ALA A 655 -28.51 12.12 3.26
N LEU A 656 -28.32 10.84 3.59
CA LEU A 656 -29.15 9.72 3.11
C LEU A 656 -30.68 9.91 3.25
N PRO A 657 -31.25 10.31 4.41
CA PRO A 657 -32.71 10.48 4.51
C PRO A 657 -33.22 11.59 3.59
N VAL A 658 -32.48 12.71 3.47
CA VAL A 658 -32.88 13.84 2.61
C VAL A 658 -32.84 13.46 1.13
N ILE A 659 -31.85 12.65 0.73
CA ILE A 659 -31.76 12.10 -0.63
C ILE A 659 -32.99 11.24 -0.93
N ILE A 660 -33.34 10.33 -0.03
CA ILE A 660 -34.50 9.44 -0.18
C ILE A 660 -35.80 10.24 -0.32
N ASP A 661 -36.01 11.21 0.57
CA ASP A 661 -37.23 12.03 0.57
C ASP A 661 -37.36 12.88 -0.69
N ARG A 662 -36.28 13.57 -1.11
CA ARG A 662 -36.31 14.43 -2.30
C ARG A 662 -36.56 13.63 -3.57
N LEU A 663 -35.91 12.48 -3.74
CA LEU A 663 -36.09 11.65 -4.93
C LEU A 663 -37.48 11.00 -4.97
N ARG A 664 -38.03 10.59 -3.82
CA ARG A 664 -39.43 10.15 -3.75
C ARG A 664 -40.41 11.26 -4.09
N ALA A 665 -40.18 12.49 -3.61
CA ALA A 665 -41.00 13.64 -3.96
C ALA A 665 -40.97 13.94 -5.48
N MET A 666 -39.90 13.55 -6.17
CA MET A 666 -39.75 13.62 -7.64
C MET A 666 -40.29 12.38 -8.38
N GLY A 667 -40.96 11.46 -7.67
CA GLY A 667 -41.61 10.26 -8.22
C GLY A 667 -40.70 9.07 -8.47
N TYR A 668 -39.50 9.02 -7.87
CA TYR A 668 -38.62 7.85 -7.96
C TYR A 668 -38.96 6.80 -6.89
N HIS A 669 -38.75 5.53 -7.22
CA HIS A 669 -38.94 4.38 -6.32
C HIS A 669 -37.62 3.65 -6.08
N PHE A 670 -37.34 3.32 -4.81
CA PHE A 670 -36.12 2.62 -4.43
C PHE A 670 -36.30 1.10 -4.50
N VAL A 671 -35.41 0.42 -5.22
CA VAL A 671 -35.40 -1.02 -5.44
C VAL A 671 -33.98 -1.58 -5.29
N PRO A 672 -33.80 -2.86 -4.94
CA PRO A 672 -32.48 -3.50 -4.99
C PRO A 672 -31.95 -3.62 -6.42
N VAL A 673 -30.63 -3.77 -6.57
CA VAL A 673 -29.98 -3.96 -7.88
C VAL A 673 -30.53 -5.16 -8.64
N SER A 674 -30.87 -6.27 -7.97
CA SER A 674 -31.47 -7.43 -8.65
C SER A 674 -32.77 -7.10 -9.39
N THR A 675 -33.59 -6.18 -8.86
CA THR A 675 -34.85 -5.79 -9.50
C THR A 675 -34.60 -5.02 -10.79
N LEU A 676 -33.57 -4.18 -10.83
CA LEU A 676 -33.13 -3.53 -12.06
C LEU A 676 -32.71 -4.57 -13.11
N ALA A 677 -31.96 -5.60 -12.68
CA ALA A 677 -31.52 -6.71 -13.54
C ALA A 677 -32.61 -7.70 -13.98
N GLY A 678 -33.87 -7.55 -13.53
CA GLY A 678 -34.91 -8.56 -13.72
C GLY A 678 -34.69 -9.86 -12.94
N LEU A 679 -33.81 -9.85 -11.94
CA LEU A 679 -33.46 -10.99 -11.09
C LEU A 679 -34.23 -10.95 -9.77
N SER A 680 -34.48 -12.13 -9.19
CA SER A 680 -34.97 -12.21 -7.80
C SER A 680 -33.82 -12.06 -6.81
N ARG A 681 -34.12 -11.60 -5.59
CA ARG A 681 -33.15 -11.56 -4.48
C ARG A 681 -32.54 -12.92 -4.14
N ASN A 682 -33.27 -14.01 -4.35
CA ASN A 682 -32.73 -15.36 -4.18
C ASN A 682 -31.81 -15.78 -5.32
N ALA A 683 -31.95 -15.20 -6.51
CA ALA A 683 -31.00 -15.40 -7.61
C ALA A 683 -29.70 -14.60 -7.39
N SER A 684 -29.78 -13.40 -6.79
CA SER A 684 -28.61 -12.59 -6.43
C SER A 684 -27.86 -13.12 -5.21
N MET A 685 -28.54 -13.80 -4.28
CA MET A 685 -27.94 -14.44 -3.10
C MET A 685 -28.48 -15.86 -2.84
N PRO A 686 -28.20 -16.86 -3.69
CA PRO A 686 -28.79 -18.18 -3.57
C PRO A 686 -28.27 -18.92 -2.32
N PRO A 687 -29.08 -19.80 -1.71
CA PRO A 687 -28.62 -20.65 -0.62
C PRO A 687 -27.51 -21.58 -1.11
N ILE A 688 -26.56 -21.90 -0.21
CA ILE A 688 -25.45 -22.80 -0.55
C ILE A 688 -25.90 -24.25 -0.78
N SER A 689 -25.20 -24.95 -1.66
CA SER A 689 -25.44 -26.37 -1.97
C SER A 689 -25.17 -27.27 -0.76
N ALA A 690 -25.74 -28.48 -0.73
CA ALA A 690 -25.51 -29.43 0.38
C ALA A 690 -24.03 -29.81 0.53
N SER A 691 -23.27 -29.91 -0.57
CA SER A 691 -21.83 -30.14 -0.54
C SER A 691 -21.05 -28.94 0.04
N ASP A 692 -21.49 -27.72 -0.26
CA ASP A 692 -20.87 -26.50 0.27
C ASP A 692 -21.23 -26.25 1.74
N GLN A 693 -22.34 -26.79 2.25
CA GLN A 693 -22.70 -26.64 3.66
C GLN A 693 -21.65 -27.24 4.62
N LEU A 694 -21.02 -28.36 4.23
CA LEU A 694 -19.95 -28.95 5.05
C LEU A 694 -18.69 -28.07 5.05
N ALA A 695 -18.26 -27.59 3.88
CA ALA A 695 -17.15 -26.66 3.74
C ALA A 695 -17.41 -25.36 4.52
N ALA A 696 -18.59 -24.77 4.36
CA ALA A 696 -19.01 -23.56 5.06
C ALA A 696 -19.00 -23.70 6.59
N ARG A 697 -19.26 -24.89 7.16
CA ARG A 697 -19.13 -25.13 8.61
C ARG A 697 -17.67 -25.15 9.08
N VAL A 698 -16.79 -25.76 8.29
CA VAL A 698 -15.35 -25.75 8.57
C VAL A 698 -14.81 -24.33 8.48
N ASP A 699 -15.17 -23.63 7.40
CA ASP A 699 -14.82 -22.22 7.17
C ASP A 699 -15.36 -21.32 8.27
N LEU A 700 -16.59 -21.56 8.75
CA LEU A 700 -17.14 -20.81 9.87
C LEU A 700 -16.25 -20.97 11.11
N GLY A 701 -15.78 -22.19 11.40
CA GLY A 701 -14.82 -22.43 12.47
C GLY A 701 -13.50 -21.67 12.27
N LEU A 702 -12.93 -21.72 11.06
CA LEU A 702 -11.66 -21.07 10.72
C LEU A 702 -11.76 -19.54 10.76
N PHE A 703 -12.74 -18.94 10.08
CA PHE A 703 -12.95 -17.49 10.07
C PHE A 703 -13.38 -16.97 11.44
N SER A 704 -14.17 -17.71 12.22
CA SER A 704 -14.49 -17.32 13.60
C SER A 704 -13.25 -17.36 14.50
N ALA A 705 -12.37 -18.35 14.34
CA ALA A 705 -11.11 -18.42 15.06
C ALA A 705 -10.17 -17.26 14.66
N LEU A 706 -10.09 -16.93 13.38
CA LEU A 706 -9.31 -15.81 12.87
C LEU A 706 -9.85 -14.47 13.41
N GLY A 707 -11.16 -14.25 13.33
CA GLY A 707 -11.82 -13.06 13.89
C GLY A 707 -11.62 -12.95 15.40
N PHE A 708 -11.71 -14.07 16.14
CA PHE A 708 -11.39 -14.09 17.57
C PHE A 708 -9.92 -13.72 17.84
N ILE A 709 -8.97 -14.22 17.06
CA ILE A 709 -7.55 -13.87 17.20
C ILE A 709 -7.36 -12.37 16.97
N VAL A 710 -7.96 -11.78 15.93
CA VAL A 710 -7.88 -10.34 15.65
C VAL A 710 -8.40 -9.52 16.83
N VAL A 711 -9.60 -9.85 17.33
CA VAL A 711 -10.21 -9.17 18.49
C VAL A 711 -9.37 -9.37 19.75
N ALA A 712 -8.86 -10.58 19.99
CA ALA A 712 -8.02 -10.89 21.14
C ALA A 712 -6.69 -10.13 21.10
N LEU A 713 -6.05 -10.04 19.94
CA LEU A 713 -4.83 -9.24 19.75
C LEU A 713 -5.10 -7.76 20.02
N HIS A 714 -6.20 -7.21 19.51
CA HIS A 714 -6.59 -5.82 19.76
C HIS A 714 -6.72 -5.54 21.27
N TRP A 715 -7.51 -6.34 21.99
CA TRP A 715 -7.69 -6.17 23.44
C TRP A 715 -6.40 -6.45 24.22
N MET A 716 -5.61 -7.44 23.82
CA MET A 716 -4.32 -7.73 24.42
C MET A 716 -3.39 -6.53 24.30
N PHE A 717 -3.34 -5.86 23.14
CA PHE A 717 -2.54 -4.65 22.95
C PHE A 717 -3.08 -3.48 23.77
N ALA A 718 -4.39 -3.22 23.74
CA ALA A 718 -5.01 -2.17 24.54
C ALA A 718 -4.70 -2.33 26.04
N ILE A 719 -4.82 -3.56 26.56
CA ILE A 719 -4.51 -3.89 27.96
C ILE A 719 -3.01 -3.75 28.23
N ALA A 720 -2.14 -4.33 27.39
CA ALA A 720 -0.69 -4.29 27.59
C ALA A 720 -0.15 -2.85 27.59
N ILE A 721 -0.61 -2.01 26.65
CA ILE A 721 -0.24 -0.60 26.56
C ILE A 721 -0.74 0.16 27.79
N THR A 722 -2.02 0.00 28.14
CA THR A 722 -2.62 0.70 29.29
C THR A 722 -1.92 0.33 30.60
N VAL A 723 -1.69 -0.96 30.84
CA VAL A 723 -1.00 -1.48 32.02
C VAL A 723 0.46 -1.01 32.05
N GLY A 724 1.13 -0.97 30.90
CA GLY A 724 2.49 -0.43 30.76
C GLY A 724 2.58 1.06 31.12
N ILE A 725 1.68 1.89 30.58
CA ILE A 725 1.60 3.33 30.86
C ILE A 725 1.30 3.56 32.34
N LEU A 726 0.29 2.88 32.89
CA LEU A 726 -0.08 3.00 34.31
C LEU A 726 1.08 2.62 35.22
N ARG A 727 1.83 1.55 34.91
CA ARG A 727 3.05 1.20 35.67
C ARG A 727 4.11 2.29 35.57
N ALA A 728 4.41 2.80 34.38
CA ALA A 728 5.45 3.81 34.19
C ALA A 728 5.12 5.09 34.99
N LEU A 729 3.86 5.55 34.93
CA LEU A 729 3.39 6.70 35.70
C LEU A 729 3.42 6.41 37.21
N ALA A 730 2.94 5.23 37.65
CA ALA A 730 2.91 4.86 39.06
C ALA A 730 4.31 4.75 39.66
N LEU A 731 5.25 4.07 39.00
CA LEU A 731 6.64 3.95 39.45
C LEU A 731 7.33 5.31 39.49
N SER A 732 7.13 6.15 38.47
CA SER A 732 7.70 7.50 38.44
C SER A 732 7.14 8.38 39.56
N ALA A 733 5.82 8.34 39.78
CA ALA A 733 5.17 9.08 40.87
C ALA A 733 5.65 8.60 42.25
N LEU A 734 5.68 7.29 42.50
CA LEU A 734 6.16 6.71 43.74
C LEU A 734 7.64 7.05 43.99
N ALA A 735 8.48 6.96 42.96
CA ALA A 735 9.89 7.31 43.06
C ALA A 735 10.10 8.81 43.35
N LEU A 736 9.31 9.71 42.75
CA LEU A 736 9.36 11.16 43.03
C LEU A 736 8.85 11.49 44.43
N ILE A 737 7.74 10.87 44.86
CA ILE A 737 7.22 11.00 46.23
C ILE A 737 8.29 10.54 47.23
N GLN A 738 8.92 9.40 46.94
CA GLN A 738 9.99 8.87 47.77
C GLN A 738 11.18 9.83 47.82
N ALA A 739 11.66 10.33 46.68
CA ALA A 739 12.79 11.27 46.64
C ALA A 739 12.52 12.58 47.40
N ARG A 740 11.30 13.14 47.31
CA ARG A 740 10.91 14.32 48.09
C ARG A 740 10.88 14.06 49.59
N ARG A 741 10.50 12.85 50.00
CA ARG A 741 10.44 12.45 51.41
C ARG A 741 11.83 12.09 51.96
N GLU A 742 12.67 11.43 51.17
CA GLU A 742 14.07 11.15 51.52
C GLU A 742 14.86 12.44 51.77
N GLY A 743 14.60 13.50 51.00
CA GLY A 743 15.20 14.82 51.27
C GLY A 743 14.82 15.43 52.63
N ARG A 744 13.83 14.86 53.32
CA ARG A 744 13.39 15.23 54.68
C ARG A 744 13.71 14.14 55.72
N GLU A 745 14.25 13.00 55.30
CA GLU A 745 14.51 11.86 56.18
C GLU A 745 15.85 12.05 56.88
N VAL A 746 15.84 11.94 58.21
CA VAL A 746 17.06 11.90 59.01
C VAL A 746 17.54 10.45 59.01
N PHE A 747 18.65 10.20 58.32
CA PHE A 747 19.26 8.88 58.32
C PHE A 747 19.85 8.55 59.71
N PRO A 748 19.87 7.26 60.12
CA PRO A 748 20.60 6.85 61.30
C PRO A 748 22.07 7.29 61.24
N ALA A 749 22.64 7.64 62.39
CA ALA A 749 24.05 8.01 62.48
C ALA A 749 24.95 6.82 62.09
N ILE A 750 26.08 7.11 61.48
CA ILE A 750 27.09 6.07 61.23
C ILE A 750 27.82 5.81 62.56
N ASP A 751 27.95 4.53 62.90
CA ASP A 751 28.66 4.05 64.07
C ASP A 751 29.98 3.37 63.63
N PRO A 752 31.13 4.05 63.79
CA PRO A 752 32.43 3.52 63.39
C PRO A 752 32.85 2.25 64.13
N THR A 753 32.25 1.98 65.30
CA THR A 753 32.57 0.80 66.11
C THR A 753 31.77 -0.44 65.66
N ARG A 754 30.79 -0.27 64.77
CA ARG A 754 29.97 -1.36 64.25
C ARG A 754 30.85 -2.38 63.53
N PHE A 755 30.76 -3.64 63.95
CA PHE A 755 31.55 -4.73 63.39
C PHE A 755 30.75 -5.53 62.35
N VAL A 756 31.27 -5.62 61.12
CA VAL A 756 30.60 -6.23 59.96
C VAL A 756 31.47 -7.32 59.34
N THR A 757 30.88 -8.49 59.07
CA THR A 757 31.54 -9.56 58.30
C THR A 757 31.24 -9.40 56.81
N VAL A 758 32.28 -9.24 55.98
CA VAL A 758 32.17 -9.19 54.52
C VAL A 758 32.58 -10.52 53.92
N MET A 759 31.67 -11.19 53.24
CA MET A 759 31.89 -12.49 52.59
C MET A 759 32.03 -12.30 51.09
N ILE A 760 33.15 -12.74 50.53
CA ILE A 760 33.45 -12.64 49.10
C ILE A 760 33.55 -14.05 48.49
N PRO A 761 32.45 -14.61 47.94
CA PRO A 761 32.52 -15.89 47.24
C PRO A 761 33.28 -15.71 45.92
N ALA A 762 34.25 -16.59 45.68
CA ALA A 762 35.11 -16.55 44.51
C ALA A 762 35.17 -17.94 43.84
N TYR A 763 35.03 -17.97 42.51
CA TYR A 763 35.30 -19.15 41.71
C TYR A 763 35.92 -18.75 40.37
N ASN A 764 37.22 -18.96 40.25
CA ASN A 764 38.05 -18.52 39.16
C ASN A 764 38.02 -16.99 38.95
N GLU A 765 38.29 -16.21 39.97
CA GLU A 765 38.21 -14.75 39.97
C GLU A 765 39.60 -14.07 40.04
N GLU A 766 40.64 -14.72 39.52
CA GLU A 766 42.04 -14.26 39.60
C GLU A 766 42.25 -12.80 39.19
N ARG A 767 41.46 -12.32 38.22
CA ARG A 767 41.61 -10.97 37.63
C ARG A 767 40.99 -9.85 38.44
N VAL A 768 40.11 -10.16 39.38
CA VAL A 768 39.27 -9.16 40.08
C VAL A 768 39.35 -9.29 41.60
N ILE A 769 39.71 -10.46 42.13
CA ILE A 769 39.63 -10.75 43.56
C ILE A 769 40.51 -9.83 44.42
N GLU A 770 41.75 -9.56 44.00
CA GLU A 770 42.67 -8.69 44.76
C GLU A 770 42.05 -7.31 44.95
N ARG A 771 41.53 -6.74 43.85
CA ARG A 771 40.96 -5.41 43.86
C ARG A 771 39.69 -5.33 44.72
N ALA A 772 38.84 -6.35 44.66
CA ALA A 772 37.66 -6.45 45.52
C ALA A 772 38.03 -6.45 47.01
N VAL A 773 39.02 -7.25 47.41
CA VAL A 773 39.50 -7.30 48.80
C VAL A 773 40.09 -5.95 49.22
N ARG A 774 40.96 -5.33 48.41
CA ARG A 774 41.50 -3.98 48.69
C ARG A 774 40.38 -2.94 48.85
N GLY A 775 39.37 -2.98 47.97
CA GLY A 775 38.23 -2.06 48.02
C GLY A 775 37.44 -2.19 49.33
N VAL A 776 37.24 -3.41 49.82
CA VAL A 776 36.60 -3.65 51.13
C VAL A 776 37.49 -3.16 52.27
N LEU A 777 38.79 -3.46 52.26
CA LEU A 777 39.74 -3.03 53.30
C LEU A 777 39.92 -1.51 53.37
N ALA A 778 39.64 -0.80 52.29
CA ALA A 778 39.64 0.66 52.21
C ALA A 778 38.36 1.31 52.74
N SER A 779 37.41 0.53 53.28
CA SER A 779 36.18 1.08 53.86
C SER A 779 36.46 1.95 55.09
N THR A 780 35.77 3.07 55.21
CA THR A 780 35.90 4.01 56.33
C THR A 780 34.66 3.95 57.23
N ASP A 781 34.82 4.42 58.47
CA ASP A 781 33.73 4.60 59.44
C ASP A 781 32.96 3.31 59.79
N VAL A 782 33.66 2.18 59.80
CA VAL A 782 33.13 0.86 60.19
C VAL A 782 34.27 -0.11 60.50
N ALA A 783 34.08 -1.02 61.45
CA ALA A 783 34.99 -2.13 61.71
C ALA A 783 34.59 -3.36 60.89
N ILE A 784 35.56 -4.03 60.25
CA ILE A 784 35.26 -5.13 59.33
C ILE A 784 36.18 -6.33 59.54
N GLU A 785 35.65 -7.51 59.21
CA GLU A 785 36.43 -8.67 58.79
C GLU A 785 36.02 -9.09 57.37
N VAL A 786 36.94 -9.67 56.62
CA VAL A 786 36.74 -10.14 55.25
C VAL A 786 36.98 -11.65 55.21
N ILE A 787 35.98 -12.40 54.76
CA ILE A 787 36.07 -13.84 54.51
C ILE A 787 36.01 -14.05 53.01
N VAL A 788 37.15 -14.32 52.39
CA VAL A 788 37.23 -14.71 50.97
C VAL A 788 37.01 -16.22 50.88
N ILE A 789 36.04 -16.65 50.07
CA ILE A 789 35.62 -18.04 50.01
C ILE A 789 35.87 -18.56 48.60
N ASP A 790 36.98 -19.26 48.43
CA ASP A 790 37.30 -19.92 47.17
C ASP A 790 36.52 -21.25 47.05
N ASP A 791 35.49 -21.27 46.20
CA ASP A 791 34.66 -22.43 45.89
C ASP A 791 35.34 -23.38 44.88
N GLY A 792 36.59 -23.74 45.15
CA GLY A 792 37.35 -24.73 44.38
C GLY A 792 37.87 -24.22 43.03
N SER A 793 38.37 -22.98 42.98
CA SER A 793 38.99 -22.38 41.80
C SER A 793 40.10 -23.26 41.21
N LYS A 794 40.23 -23.18 39.89
CA LYS A 794 41.24 -23.84 39.06
C LYS A 794 42.30 -22.87 38.54
N ASP A 795 42.10 -21.57 38.73
CA ASP A 795 43.06 -20.51 38.44
C ASP A 795 43.80 -20.05 39.70
N ARG A 796 44.50 -18.93 39.64
CA ARG A 796 45.31 -18.41 40.77
C ARG A 796 44.51 -17.68 41.86
N THR A 797 43.18 -17.78 41.92
CA THR A 797 42.35 -17.03 42.88
C THR A 797 42.81 -17.15 44.34
N SER A 798 42.92 -18.36 44.88
CA SER A 798 43.41 -18.58 46.26
C SER A 798 44.84 -18.06 46.46
N ALA A 799 45.72 -18.29 45.48
CA ALA A 799 47.11 -17.86 45.55
C ALA A 799 47.24 -16.34 45.62
N VAL A 800 46.49 -15.61 44.79
CA VAL A 800 46.46 -14.14 44.80
C VAL A 800 46.01 -13.59 46.15
N VAL A 801 45.01 -14.20 46.78
CA VAL A 801 44.52 -13.76 48.10
C VAL A 801 45.54 -14.05 49.20
N ALA A 802 46.14 -15.24 49.19
CA ALA A 802 47.15 -15.62 50.17
C ALA A 802 48.41 -14.74 50.05
N GLU A 803 48.91 -14.51 48.83
CA GLU A 803 50.09 -13.68 48.54
C GLU A 803 49.85 -12.21 48.94
N ALA A 804 48.67 -11.65 48.68
CA ALA A 804 48.41 -10.22 48.88
C ALA A 804 47.90 -9.85 50.30
N PHE A 805 47.26 -10.78 51.02
CA PHE A 805 46.56 -10.49 52.28
C PHE A 805 46.79 -11.50 53.39
N GLY A 806 47.69 -12.48 53.23
CA GLY A 806 47.95 -13.51 54.25
C GLY A 806 48.35 -12.95 55.62
N ASP A 807 48.96 -11.76 55.65
CA ASP A 807 49.40 -11.08 56.89
C ASP A 807 48.38 -10.07 57.44
N ASP A 808 47.27 -9.78 56.73
CA ASP A 808 46.25 -8.85 57.24
C ASP A 808 45.29 -9.60 58.18
N PRO A 809 45.26 -9.30 59.49
CA PRO A 809 44.44 -10.05 60.46
C PRO A 809 42.93 -9.88 60.23
N ARG A 810 42.51 -8.94 59.38
CA ARG A 810 41.11 -8.75 59.01
C ARG A 810 40.68 -9.70 57.89
N VAL A 811 41.60 -10.31 57.14
CA VAL A 811 41.29 -11.15 55.98
C VAL A 811 41.47 -12.63 56.31
N ARG A 812 40.48 -13.45 55.93
CA ARG A 812 40.50 -14.90 56.06
C ARG A 812 40.17 -15.55 54.72
N LEU A 813 41.02 -16.45 54.27
CA LEU A 813 40.78 -17.27 53.08
C LEU A 813 40.23 -18.65 53.48
N LEU A 814 39.09 -19.02 52.91
CA LEU A 814 38.49 -20.34 53.01
C LEU A 814 38.52 -21.02 51.64
N THR A 815 39.29 -22.10 51.49
CA THR A 815 39.34 -22.89 50.26
C THR A 815 38.47 -24.15 50.41
N LEU A 816 37.46 -24.29 49.54
CA LEU A 816 36.46 -25.34 49.57
C LEU A 816 36.51 -26.20 48.30
N GLU A 817 35.90 -27.38 48.33
CA GLU A 817 35.53 -28.09 47.11
C GLU A 817 34.32 -27.44 46.44
N ASN A 818 34.37 -27.30 45.12
CA ASN A 818 33.32 -26.63 44.34
C ASN A 818 31.94 -27.22 44.62
N GLY A 819 31.08 -26.45 45.27
CA GLY A 819 29.70 -26.82 45.58
C GLY A 819 28.67 -25.76 45.20
N GLY A 820 29.11 -24.61 44.69
CA GLY A 820 28.28 -23.49 44.28
C GLY A 820 28.25 -22.36 45.32
N LYS A 821 27.93 -21.16 44.84
CA LYS A 821 27.93 -19.90 45.63
C LYS A 821 27.14 -19.99 46.94
N ALA A 822 25.94 -20.58 46.95
CA ALA A 822 25.14 -20.72 48.17
C ALA A 822 25.84 -21.59 49.24
N ARG A 823 26.51 -22.69 48.86
CA ARG A 823 27.28 -23.54 49.79
C ARG A 823 28.48 -22.77 50.34
N ALA A 824 29.19 -22.04 49.48
CA ALA A 824 30.32 -21.20 49.88
C ALA A 824 29.89 -20.15 50.91
N LEU A 825 28.81 -19.40 50.63
CA LEU A 825 28.25 -18.40 51.54
C LEU A 825 27.77 -19.00 52.87
N ASN A 826 27.08 -20.16 52.84
CA ASN A 826 26.63 -20.82 54.07
C ASN A 826 27.79 -21.33 54.94
N THR A 827 28.87 -21.80 54.33
CA THR A 827 30.09 -22.21 55.06
C THR A 827 30.74 -21.01 55.76
N ALA A 828 30.73 -19.84 55.11
CA ALA A 828 31.26 -18.61 55.68
C ALA A 828 30.36 -18.03 56.76
N LEU A 829 29.03 -18.08 56.59
CA LEU A 829 28.05 -17.64 57.59
C LEU A 829 28.23 -18.35 58.94
N ALA A 830 28.58 -19.63 58.94
CA ALA A 830 28.86 -20.40 60.16
C ALA A 830 30.12 -19.91 60.91
N GLN A 831 30.96 -19.11 60.27
CA GLN A 831 32.22 -18.59 60.79
C GLN A 831 32.26 -17.07 60.88
N ALA A 832 31.13 -16.40 60.60
CA ALA A 832 30.99 -14.96 60.67
C ALA A 832 30.93 -14.51 62.13
N LYS A 833 31.68 -13.47 62.49
CA LYS A 833 31.71 -12.91 63.85
C LYS A 833 30.82 -11.68 64.00
N GLY A 834 30.52 -10.98 62.92
CA GLY A 834 29.63 -9.81 62.92
C GLY A 834 28.16 -10.19 62.98
N GLU A 835 27.37 -9.39 63.70
CA GLU A 835 25.91 -9.50 63.66
C GLU A 835 25.34 -9.10 62.29
N ILE A 836 26.06 -8.23 61.57
CA ILE A 836 25.74 -7.78 60.23
C ILE A 836 26.70 -8.48 59.26
N VAL A 837 26.13 -9.06 58.22
CA VAL A 837 26.86 -9.77 57.19
C VAL A 837 26.58 -9.13 55.83
N ILE A 838 27.63 -8.92 55.05
CA ILE A 838 27.56 -8.45 53.67
C ILE A 838 28.06 -9.57 52.76
N ALA A 839 27.32 -9.85 51.70
CA ALA A 839 27.83 -10.64 50.58
C ALA A 839 28.25 -9.67 49.47
N LEU A 840 29.49 -9.81 48.99
CA LEU A 840 30.06 -9.02 47.90
C LEU A 840 30.53 -9.96 46.79
N ASP A 841 30.01 -9.78 45.57
CA ASP A 841 30.53 -10.47 44.40
C ASP A 841 31.97 -10.01 44.10
N ALA A 842 32.86 -10.96 43.75
CA ALA A 842 34.29 -10.68 43.52
C ALA A 842 34.58 -9.70 42.36
N ASP A 843 33.59 -9.45 41.48
CA ASP A 843 33.67 -8.49 40.36
C ASP A 843 33.15 -7.09 40.72
N THR A 844 32.82 -6.84 42.00
CA THR A 844 32.17 -5.63 42.46
C THR A 844 33.07 -4.81 43.39
N GLN A 845 32.99 -3.49 43.28
CA GLN A 845 33.84 -2.52 43.98
C GLN A 845 32.96 -1.56 44.79
N PHE A 846 33.20 -1.47 46.10
CA PHE A 846 32.47 -0.54 46.98
C PHE A 846 33.11 0.85 47.03
N GLU A 847 32.28 1.89 47.17
CA GLU A 847 32.78 3.20 47.63
C GLU A 847 33.21 3.09 49.11
N PRO A 848 34.18 3.90 49.58
CA PRO A 848 34.73 3.78 50.94
C PRO A 848 33.67 3.79 52.07
N THR A 849 32.58 4.54 51.88
CA THR A 849 31.51 4.65 52.88
C THR A 849 30.37 3.62 52.73
N THR A 850 30.42 2.75 51.72
CA THR A 850 29.27 1.87 51.37
C THR A 850 28.91 0.90 52.49
N ILE A 851 29.90 0.27 53.12
CA ILE A 851 29.67 -0.67 54.22
C ILE A 851 29.05 0.04 55.43
N ALA A 852 29.62 1.17 55.85
CA ALA A 852 29.11 1.98 56.95
C ALA A 852 27.66 2.44 56.70
N ARG A 853 27.34 2.87 55.47
CA ARG A 853 25.99 3.27 55.06
C ARG A 853 24.98 2.11 55.07
N LEU A 854 25.39 0.90 54.75
CA LEU A 854 24.53 -0.28 54.88
C LEU A 854 24.32 -0.64 56.36
N ALA A 855 25.39 -0.61 57.16
CA ALA A 855 25.38 -1.05 58.55
C ALA A 855 24.54 -0.15 59.48
N ARG A 856 24.50 1.17 59.24
CA ARG A 856 23.76 2.14 60.08
C ARG A 856 22.27 1.84 60.28
N TRP A 857 21.65 1.09 59.36
CA TRP A 857 20.22 0.81 59.42
C TRP A 857 19.87 -0.28 60.44
N PHE A 858 20.84 -1.11 60.86
CA PHE A 858 20.60 -2.24 61.75
C PHE A 858 20.44 -1.85 63.23
N ASP A 859 20.38 -0.56 63.55
CA ASP A 859 19.86 -0.08 64.83
C ASP A 859 18.36 -0.39 65.00
N ASP A 860 17.62 -0.57 63.90
CA ASP A 860 16.24 -1.08 63.94
C ASP A 860 16.25 -2.61 64.13
N PRO A 861 15.78 -3.13 65.29
CA PRO A 861 15.79 -4.57 65.56
C PRO A 861 14.83 -5.36 64.66
N LYS A 862 13.89 -4.71 63.95
CA LYS A 862 12.98 -5.37 63.01
C LYS A 862 13.57 -5.53 61.62
N LEU A 863 14.75 -4.94 61.37
CA LEU A 863 15.39 -4.96 60.06
C LEU A 863 16.19 -6.24 59.84
N GLY A 864 15.86 -6.97 58.77
CA GLY A 864 16.56 -8.18 58.36
C GLY A 864 17.55 -7.95 57.22
N ALA A 865 17.31 -6.97 56.34
CA ALA A 865 18.21 -6.68 55.23
C ALA A 865 18.16 -5.24 54.70
N VAL A 866 19.24 -4.80 54.06
CA VAL A 866 19.39 -3.51 53.39
C VAL A 866 19.95 -3.74 52.00
N ALA A 867 19.26 -3.23 50.97
CA ALA A 867 19.75 -3.16 49.61
C ALA A 867 20.53 -1.86 49.37
N GLY A 868 21.67 -1.94 48.69
CA GLY A 868 22.37 -0.77 48.17
C GLY A 868 22.09 -0.52 46.68
N ASN A 869 22.79 0.47 46.14
CA ASN A 869 22.69 0.92 44.76
C ASN A 869 23.81 0.34 43.88
N ALA A 870 23.48 -0.69 43.10
CA ALA A 870 24.41 -1.27 42.12
C ALA A 870 24.49 -0.40 40.86
N LYS A 871 25.70 -0.15 40.37
CA LYS A 871 26.00 0.62 39.15
C LYS A 871 26.99 -0.13 38.26
N VAL A 872 26.85 0.04 36.94
CA VAL A 872 27.79 -0.56 35.98
C VAL A 872 29.07 0.26 35.91
N GLY A 873 30.21 -0.37 36.20
CA GLY A 873 31.54 0.28 36.23
C GLY A 873 32.38 0.14 34.96
N ASN A 874 32.04 -0.76 34.02
CA ASN A 874 32.79 -1.00 32.77
C ASN A 874 32.01 -0.59 31.51
N ARG A 875 31.66 0.70 31.38
CA ARG A 875 30.80 1.23 30.28
C ARG A 875 31.54 1.41 28.94
N VAL A 876 32.23 0.37 28.49
CA VAL A 876 33.19 0.42 27.37
C VAL A 876 32.55 0.31 25.98
N ASN A 877 31.33 -0.23 25.88
CA ASN A 877 30.67 -0.50 24.59
C ASN A 877 29.14 -0.37 24.68
N LEU A 878 28.43 -0.64 23.57
CA LEU A 878 26.98 -0.50 23.51
C LEU A 878 26.24 -1.43 24.50
N VAL A 879 26.69 -2.68 24.66
CA VAL A 879 26.07 -3.68 25.55
C VAL A 879 26.13 -3.23 27.01
N THR A 880 27.32 -2.80 27.46
CA THR A 880 27.57 -2.33 28.82
C THR A 880 26.85 -1.00 29.11
N LYS A 881 26.75 -0.10 28.11
CA LYS A 881 25.97 1.14 28.21
C LYS A 881 24.46 0.88 28.28
N TRP A 882 23.93 -0.06 27.50
CA TRP A 882 22.51 -0.45 27.58
C TRP A 882 22.16 -1.12 28.91
N GLN A 883 23.06 -1.92 29.47
CA GLN A 883 22.87 -2.45 30.82
C GLN A 883 22.93 -1.36 31.89
N ALA A 884 23.83 -0.38 31.76
CA ALA A 884 23.86 0.78 32.64
C ALA A 884 22.53 1.56 32.58
N LEU A 885 22.00 1.77 31.37
CA LEU A 885 20.70 2.41 31.16
C LEU A 885 19.57 1.65 31.85
N GLU A 886 19.52 0.32 31.72
CA GLU A 886 18.51 -0.52 32.38
C GLU A 886 18.62 -0.49 33.92
N TYR A 887 19.84 -0.46 34.47
CA TYR A 887 20.02 -0.31 35.92
C TYR A 887 19.40 1.00 36.43
N ILE A 888 19.58 2.09 35.68
CA ILE A 888 19.03 3.41 36.01
C ILE A 888 17.51 3.41 35.87
N THR A 889 16.99 3.05 34.70
CA THR A 889 15.57 3.27 34.35
C THR A 889 14.63 2.19 34.87
N ALA A 890 15.12 0.96 35.09
CA ALA A 890 14.31 -0.13 35.60
C ALA A 890 14.66 -0.48 37.05
N GLN A 891 15.88 -0.96 37.32
CA GLN A 891 16.18 -1.58 38.61
C GLN A 891 16.20 -0.58 39.77
N ASN A 892 16.90 0.54 39.63
CA ASN A 892 17.05 1.54 40.70
C ASN A 892 15.76 2.31 40.93
N LEU A 893 15.06 2.68 39.85
CA LEU A 893 13.75 3.33 39.93
C LEU A 893 12.73 2.43 40.64
N GLU A 894 12.68 1.14 40.28
CA GLU A 894 11.77 0.16 40.87
C GLU A 894 12.08 -0.08 42.35
N ARG A 895 13.36 -0.27 42.72
CA ARG A 895 13.75 -0.43 44.15
C ARG A 895 13.36 0.79 44.97
N ARG A 896 13.61 2.01 44.45
CA ARG A 896 13.22 3.25 45.13
C ARG A 896 11.70 3.32 45.34
N ALA A 897 10.92 3.00 44.32
CA ALA A 897 9.46 2.98 44.42
C ALA A 897 8.96 1.93 45.44
N PHE A 898 9.61 0.77 45.52
CA PHE A 898 9.17 -0.36 46.36
C PHE A 898 9.68 -0.33 47.80
N ALA A 899 10.74 0.41 48.09
CA ALA A 899 11.38 0.41 49.40
C ALA A 899 10.42 0.74 50.56
N ARG A 900 9.56 1.75 50.40
CA ARG A 900 8.58 2.12 51.46
C ARG A 900 7.29 1.33 51.42
N LEU A 901 7.01 0.65 50.32
CA LEU A 901 5.86 -0.25 50.22
C LEU A 901 6.15 -1.60 50.87
N ASN A 902 7.37 -1.85 51.40
CA ASN A 902 7.83 -3.16 51.86
C ASN A 902 7.63 -4.23 50.76
N ALA A 903 7.95 -3.86 49.52
CA ALA A 903 7.70 -4.64 48.31
C ALA A 903 9.01 -4.99 47.56
N ILE A 904 10.17 -4.80 48.18
CA ILE A 904 11.47 -5.13 47.56
C ILE A 904 11.53 -6.64 47.36
N THR A 905 11.64 -7.10 46.11
CA THR A 905 11.71 -8.53 45.81
C THR A 905 13.14 -9.07 45.85
N VAL A 906 14.16 -8.22 45.71
CA VAL A 906 15.56 -8.62 45.67
C VAL A 906 16.47 -7.57 46.34
N VAL A 907 17.25 -8.02 47.32
CA VAL A 907 18.46 -7.35 47.80
C VAL A 907 19.60 -7.91 46.96
N PRO A 908 20.22 -7.10 46.07
CA PRO A 908 21.19 -7.63 45.11
C PRO A 908 22.43 -8.17 45.81
N GLY A 909 22.87 -9.38 45.43
CA GLY A 909 24.09 -10.00 45.97
C GLY A 909 25.39 -9.22 45.73
N ALA A 910 25.38 -8.24 44.82
CA ALA A 910 26.50 -7.34 44.59
C ALA A 910 26.61 -6.22 45.64
N VAL A 911 25.49 -5.84 46.29
CA VAL A 911 25.45 -4.77 47.30
C VAL A 911 24.25 -4.94 48.22
N GLY A 912 24.45 -5.75 49.25
CA GLY A 912 23.44 -6.02 50.26
C GLY A 912 24.07 -6.30 51.62
N ALA A 913 23.36 -5.90 52.67
CA ALA A 913 23.69 -6.27 54.04
C ALA A 913 22.49 -6.98 54.67
N TRP A 914 22.78 -7.94 55.56
CA TRP A 914 21.78 -8.76 56.22
C TRP A 914 22.11 -8.92 57.69
N ARG A 915 21.07 -9.02 58.54
CA ARG A 915 21.22 -9.42 59.93
C ARG A 915 21.45 -10.92 59.98
N LEU A 916 22.51 -11.36 60.65
CA LEU A 916 22.87 -12.78 60.75
C LEU A 916 21.72 -13.63 61.32
N ALA A 917 21.06 -13.13 62.37
CA ALA A 917 19.89 -13.78 62.95
C ALA A 917 18.73 -13.99 61.95
N ALA A 918 18.49 -13.02 61.06
CA ALA A 918 17.44 -13.12 60.05
C ALA A 918 17.77 -14.18 58.99
N ILE A 919 19.04 -14.26 58.56
CA ILE A 919 19.53 -15.32 57.65
C ILE A 919 19.41 -16.70 58.30
N GLN A 920 19.83 -16.82 59.57
CA GLN A 920 19.77 -18.10 60.30
C GLN A 920 18.34 -18.59 60.48
N GLN A 921 17.39 -17.69 60.78
CA GLN A 921 15.98 -18.04 60.94
C GLN A 921 15.37 -18.67 59.67
N VAL A 922 15.80 -18.25 58.48
CA VAL A 922 15.29 -18.77 57.21
C VAL A 922 16.12 -19.93 56.63
N GLY A 923 17.15 -20.38 57.36
CA GLY A 923 17.96 -21.55 57.00
C GLY A 923 19.17 -21.26 56.11
N GLY A 924 19.63 -20.00 56.02
CA GLY A 924 20.78 -19.62 55.20
C GLY A 924 20.45 -19.28 53.75
N TYR A 925 21.48 -19.20 52.90
CA TYR A 925 21.32 -19.02 51.45
C TYR A 925 20.73 -20.29 50.81
N PRO A 926 19.65 -20.15 50.02
CA PRO A 926 18.99 -21.28 49.38
C PRO A 926 19.85 -21.89 48.25
N HIS A 927 19.75 -23.21 48.07
CA HIS A 927 20.56 -23.98 47.12
C HIS A 927 19.74 -24.58 45.96
N ASP A 928 18.44 -24.37 45.96
CA ASP A 928 17.45 -24.91 45.01
C ASP A 928 17.04 -23.90 43.92
N THR A 929 17.56 -22.66 43.97
CA THR A 929 17.28 -21.58 43.01
C THR A 929 18.59 -20.98 42.44
N LEU A 930 18.52 -20.38 41.24
CA LEU A 930 19.65 -19.68 40.58
C LEU A 930 19.78 -18.19 40.97
N ALA A 931 18.80 -17.67 41.70
CA ALA A 931 18.75 -16.30 42.23
C ALA A 931 18.62 -16.38 43.76
N GLU A 932 19.69 -16.84 44.41
CA GLU A 932 19.75 -17.10 45.84
C GLU A 932 19.49 -15.85 46.68
N ASP A 933 19.87 -14.69 46.16
CA ASP A 933 19.69 -13.38 46.77
C ASP A 933 18.21 -12.94 46.75
N GLN A 934 17.52 -13.17 45.64
CA GLN A 934 16.08 -12.93 45.51
C GLN A 934 15.27 -13.86 46.42
N ASP A 935 15.58 -15.17 46.42
CA ASP A 935 14.93 -16.17 47.26
C ASP A 935 15.11 -15.85 48.75
N LEU A 936 16.35 -15.56 49.18
CA LEU A 936 16.65 -15.14 50.55
C LEU A 936 15.88 -13.87 50.95
N THR A 937 15.81 -12.87 50.06
CA THR A 937 15.07 -11.63 50.31
C THR A 937 13.58 -11.85 50.54
N ILE A 938 12.97 -12.74 49.74
CA ILE A 938 11.56 -13.10 49.89
C ILE A 938 11.35 -13.91 51.16
N ALA A 939 12.24 -14.86 51.47
CA ALA A 939 12.17 -15.67 52.68
C ALA A 939 12.27 -14.83 53.97
N ILE A 940 13.22 -13.90 54.06
CA ILE A 940 13.42 -12.99 55.20
C ILE A 940 12.17 -12.15 55.45
N GLN A 941 11.59 -11.57 54.39
CA GLN A 941 10.36 -10.80 54.51
C GLN A 941 9.17 -11.67 54.95
N ARG A 942 9.04 -12.89 54.40
CA ARG A 942 8.01 -13.85 54.82
C ARG A 942 8.15 -14.27 56.28
N ALA A 943 9.36 -14.25 56.83
CA ALA A 943 9.64 -14.50 58.24
C ALA A 943 9.34 -13.29 59.17
N GLY A 944 8.87 -12.16 58.61
CA GLY A 944 8.43 -10.98 59.35
C GLY A 944 9.45 -9.85 59.45
N TRP A 945 10.64 -10.01 58.88
CA TRP A 945 11.68 -8.99 58.90
C TRP A 945 11.43 -7.89 57.85
N ALA A 946 11.78 -6.65 58.20
CA ALA A 946 11.76 -5.54 57.26
C ALA A 946 12.99 -5.55 56.34
N VAL A 947 12.82 -4.97 55.15
CA VAL A 947 13.90 -4.70 54.20
C VAL A 947 13.91 -3.21 53.86
N ARG A 948 15.10 -2.61 53.80
CA ARG A 948 15.31 -1.20 53.46
C ARG A 948 16.20 -1.06 52.22
N TYR A 949 16.24 0.15 51.67
CA TYR A 949 17.09 0.50 50.54
C TYR A 949 17.86 1.78 50.86
N ASP A 950 19.19 1.75 50.68
CA ASP A 950 20.05 2.90 50.80
C ASP A 950 20.66 3.25 49.43
N GLN A 951 20.15 4.32 48.82
CA GLN A 951 20.61 4.77 47.50
C GLN A 951 22.07 5.26 47.48
N TYR A 952 22.62 5.62 48.65
CA TYR A 952 23.96 6.17 48.79
C TYR A 952 25.00 5.09 49.10
N ALA A 953 24.57 3.87 49.45
CA ALA A 953 25.44 2.71 49.52
C ALA A 953 25.72 2.20 48.10
N VAL A 954 26.72 2.76 47.43
CA VAL A 954 27.00 2.52 46.00
C VAL A 954 28.02 1.40 45.80
N ALA A 955 27.76 0.53 44.81
CA ALA A 955 28.69 -0.50 44.38
C ALA A 955 28.82 -0.52 42.85
N TRP A 956 30.05 -0.60 42.35
CA TRP A 956 30.37 -0.64 40.93
C TRP A 956 30.66 -2.08 40.50
N THR A 957 29.82 -2.66 39.65
CA THR A 957 29.89 -4.06 39.19
C THR A 957 30.26 -4.16 37.71
N GLU A 958 30.81 -5.31 37.31
CA GLU A 958 31.19 -5.61 35.92
C GLU A 958 29.98 -6.15 35.11
N ALA A 959 29.55 -5.39 34.10
CA ALA A 959 28.57 -5.81 33.11
C ALA A 959 29.21 -6.65 31.98
N PRO A 960 28.49 -7.62 31.38
CA PRO A 960 29.02 -8.38 30.25
C PRO A 960 29.30 -7.50 29.02
N GLU A 961 30.48 -7.68 28.41
CA GLU A 961 30.91 -6.91 27.24
C GLU A 961 30.32 -7.44 25.90
N THR A 962 29.64 -8.60 25.88
CA THR A 962 29.07 -9.19 24.65
C THR A 962 27.60 -9.56 24.82
N PHE A 963 26.83 -9.52 23.73
CA PHE A 963 25.42 -9.93 23.74
C PHE A 963 25.21 -11.38 24.19
N ARG A 964 26.11 -12.29 23.82
CA ARG A 964 26.04 -13.69 24.24
C ARG A 964 26.22 -13.83 25.76
N ALA A 965 27.17 -13.10 26.34
CA ALA A 965 27.42 -13.10 27.78
C ALA A 965 26.26 -12.42 28.54
N LEU A 966 25.73 -11.31 28.01
CA LEU A 966 24.53 -10.65 28.53
C LEU A 966 23.32 -11.60 28.54
N ALA A 967 23.06 -12.29 27.42
CA ALA A 967 21.95 -13.24 27.32
C ALA A 967 22.08 -14.41 28.32
N LYS A 968 23.30 -14.90 28.58
CA LYS A 968 23.55 -15.92 29.62
C LYS A 968 23.25 -15.38 31.02
N GLN A 969 23.73 -14.19 31.35
CA GLN A 969 23.45 -13.54 32.64
C GLN A 969 21.94 -13.36 32.85
N ARG A 970 21.25 -12.83 31.84
CA ARG A 970 19.83 -12.52 31.91
C ARG A 970 18.95 -13.74 31.94
N PHE A 971 19.34 -14.81 31.23
CA PHE A 971 18.70 -16.11 31.35
C PHE A 971 18.76 -16.66 32.78
N ARG A 972 19.92 -16.54 33.45
CA ARG A 972 20.05 -16.96 34.85
C ARG A 972 19.10 -16.18 35.76
N TRP A 973 19.02 -14.86 35.59
CA TRP A 973 18.12 -14.01 36.38
C TRP A 973 16.66 -14.32 36.10
N ALA A 974 16.23 -14.36 34.84
CA ALA A 974 14.85 -14.66 34.48
C ALA A 974 14.41 -16.05 34.96
N PHE A 975 15.28 -17.07 34.85
CA PHE A 975 14.99 -18.42 35.35
C PHE A 975 14.96 -18.46 36.88
N GLY A 976 15.92 -17.83 37.55
CA GLY A 976 15.97 -17.73 39.01
C GLY A 976 14.76 -17.00 39.59
N THR A 977 14.34 -15.90 38.97
CA THR A 977 13.10 -15.19 39.32
C THR A 977 11.88 -16.10 39.16
N LEU A 978 11.78 -16.84 38.06
CA LEU A 978 10.68 -17.79 37.84
C LEU A 978 10.65 -18.89 38.91
N GLN A 979 11.82 -19.39 39.34
CA GLN A 979 11.94 -20.35 40.44
C GLN A 979 11.46 -19.73 41.76
N CYS A 980 11.89 -18.51 42.09
CA CYS A 980 11.49 -17.80 43.30
C CYS A 980 9.98 -17.56 43.35
N LEU A 981 9.40 -17.07 42.24
CA LEU A 981 7.96 -16.85 42.11
C LEU A 981 7.16 -18.14 42.30
N TRP A 982 7.66 -19.26 41.75
CA TRP A 982 7.02 -20.57 41.92
C TRP A 982 7.14 -21.10 43.36
N LYS A 983 8.32 -21.01 43.96
CA LYS A 983 8.62 -21.44 45.34
C LYS A 983 7.79 -20.67 46.35
N HIS A 984 7.63 -19.36 46.16
CA HIS A 984 6.92 -18.46 47.07
C HIS A 984 5.50 -18.08 46.64
N ARG A 985 4.89 -18.82 45.70
CA ARG A 985 3.56 -18.52 45.16
C ARG A 985 2.45 -18.38 46.22
N SER A 986 2.59 -19.05 47.37
CA SER A 986 1.64 -18.94 48.48
C SER A 986 1.68 -17.59 49.21
N ALA A 987 2.70 -16.76 48.98
CA ALA A 987 2.78 -15.41 49.51
C ALA A 987 2.02 -14.38 48.64
N ILE A 988 1.61 -14.75 47.42
CA ILE A 988 0.84 -13.87 46.54
C ILE A 988 -0.54 -13.65 47.16
N GLY A 989 -0.91 -12.38 47.35
CA GLY A 989 -2.16 -11.99 48.03
C GLY A 989 -2.10 -12.13 49.56
N SER A 990 -0.96 -12.49 50.16
CA SER A 990 -0.84 -12.57 51.62
C SER A 990 -0.87 -11.18 52.26
N SER A 991 -1.45 -11.08 53.46
CA SER A 991 -1.46 -9.83 54.24
C SER A 991 -0.14 -9.57 54.98
N HIS A 992 0.72 -10.57 55.11
CA HIS A 992 1.98 -10.51 55.84
C HIS A 992 3.10 -11.17 55.02
N PRO A 993 4.10 -10.42 54.51
CA PRO A 993 4.15 -8.95 54.41
C PRO A 993 3.30 -8.42 53.25
N ARG A 994 2.38 -7.50 53.57
CA ARG A 994 1.38 -6.95 52.64
C ARG A 994 1.97 -6.39 51.35
N GLY A 995 3.08 -5.65 51.45
CA GLY A 995 3.76 -5.04 50.31
C GLY A 995 4.27 -6.06 49.29
N LEU A 996 5.02 -7.04 49.77
CA LEU A 996 5.55 -8.12 48.94
C LEU A 996 4.44 -8.97 48.31
N GLY A 997 3.41 -9.32 49.09
CA GLY A 997 2.32 -10.20 48.64
C GLY A 997 1.37 -9.55 47.63
N TRP A 998 1.07 -8.25 47.78
CA TRP A 998 0.12 -7.53 46.92
C TRP A 998 0.76 -6.69 45.82
N ILE A 999 2.04 -6.32 45.97
CA ILE A 999 2.73 -5.42 45.02
C ILE A 999 3.94 -6.13 44.42
N GLY A 1000 4.93 -6.52 45.24
CA GLY A 1000 6.21 -7.02 44.75
C GLY A 1000 6.11 -8.29 43.89
N LEU A 1001 5.51 -9.36 44.40
CA LEU A 1001 5.39 -10.62 43.65
C LEU A 1001 4.43 -10.51 42.45
N PRO A 1002 3.22 -9.90 42.57
CA PRO A 1002 2.34 -9.71 41.42
C PRO A 1002 2.98 -8.88 40.29
N GLN A 1003 3.68 -7.81 40.62
CA GLN A 1003 4.35 -6.99 39.60
C GLN A 1003 5.46 -7.78 38.90
N ALA A 1004 6.26 -8.57 39.61
CA ALA A 1004 7.29 -9.39 38.99
C ALA A 1004 6.68 -10.39 37.98
N ILE A 1005 5.55 -11.02 38.33
CA ILE A 1005 4.81 -11.91 37.42
C ILE A 1005 4.33 -11.15 36.19
N VAL A 1006 3.63 -10.04 36.36
CA VAL A 1006 3.01 -9.31 35.25
C VAL A 1006 4.07 -8.71 34.32
N PHE A 1007 5.08 -8.03 34.86
CA PHE A 1007 5.98 -7.20 34.05
C PHE A 1007 7.30 -7.88 33.67
N GLN A 1008 7.83 -8.77 34.51
CA GLN A 1008 9.09 -9.46 34.19
C GLN A 1008 8.84 -10.78 33.44
N ILE A 1009 7.67 -11.42 33.61
CA ILE A 1009 7.33 -12.70 32.98
C ILE A 1009 6.26 -12.54 31.89
N LEU A 1010 5.01 -12.19 32.24
CA LEU A 1010 3.88 -12.24 31.30
C LEU A 1010 4.03 -11.23 30.16
N LEU A 1011 4.28 -9.95 30.46
CA LEU A 1011 4.43 -8.91 29.44
C LEU A 1011 5.65 -9.17 28.55
N ALA A 1012 6.74 -9.66 29.12
CA ALA A 1012 7.94 -10.04 28.37
C ALA A 1012 7.69 -11.25 27.46
N ALA A 1013 6.85 -12.20 27.86
CA ALA A 1013 6.47 -13.35 27.04
C ALA A 1013 5.54 -12.99 25.87
N ILE A 1014 4.67 -11.98 26.05
CA ILE A 1014 3.74 -11.50 25.01
C ILE A 1014 4.42 -10.50 24.06
N SER A 1015 5.44 -9.77 24.50
CA SER A 1015 6.09 -8.70 23.72
C SER A 1015 6.57 -9.11 22.31
N PRO A 1016 7.08 -10.33 22.04
CA PRO A 1016 7.39 -10.79 20.69
C PRO A 1016 6.19 -10.78 19.73
N ILE A 1017 5.00 -11.09 20.25
CA ILE A 1017 3.76 -11.09 19.47
C ILE A 1017 3.38 -9.66 19.11
N ILE A 1018 3.58 -8.71 20.04
CA ILE A 1018 3.36 -7.27 19.81
C ILE A 1018 4.30 -6.75 18.72
N ASP A 1019 5.60 -7.02 18.85
CA ASP A 1019 6.60 -6.56 17.87
C ASP A 1019 6.38 -7.20 16.48
N LEU A 1020 6.00 -8.49 16.44
CA LEU A 1020 5.66 -9.17 15.18
C LEU A 1020 4.40 -8.59 14.53
N ALA A 1021 3.35 -8.35 15.31
CA ALA A 1021 2.12 -7.76 14.79
C ALA A 1021 2.33 -6.34 14.28
N LEU A 1022 3.19 -5.55 14.95
CA LEU A 1022 3.59 -4.24 14.47
C LEU A 1022 4.35 -4.34 13.14
N LEU A 1023 5.29 -5.28 13.00
CA LEU A 1023 6.02 -5.51 11.74
C LEU A 1023 5.06 -5.92 10.61
N VAL A 1024 4.13 -6.85 10.88
CA VAL A 1024 3.11 -7.27 9.92
C VAL A 1024 2.23 -6.08 9.54
N SER A 1025 1.78 -5.28 10.51
CA SER A 1025 1.00 -4.06 10.26
C SER A 1025 1.76 -3.07 9.39
N PHE A 1026 3.06 -2.85 9.60
CA PHE A 1026 3.87 -1.99 8.73
C PHE A 1026 3.93 -2.52 7.29
N VAL A 1027 4.11 -3.83 7.11
CA VAL A 1027 4.14 -4.45 5.78
C VAL A 1027 2.77 -4.34 5.11
N VAL A 1028 1.69 -4.66 5.82
CA VAL A 1028 0.31 -4.56 5.32
C VAL A 1028 0.00 -3.12 4.94
N THR A 1029 0.23 -2.15 5.83
CA THR A 1029 0.01 -0.72 5.52
C THR A 1029 0.89 -0.24 4.36
N TYR A 1030 2.11 -0.73 4.22
CA TYR A 1030 2.93 -0.41 3.05
C TYR A 1030 2.30 -0.95 1.75
N LEU A 1031 1.81 -2.20 1.77
CA LEU A 1031 1.10 -2.79 0.64
C LEU A 1031 -0.18 -2.02 0.34
N ASP A 1032 -0.94 -1.62 1.37
CA ASP A 1032 -2.16 -0.82 1.23
C ASP A 1032 -1.86 0.55 0.61
N VAL A 1033 -0.77 1.22 1.01
CA VAL A 1033 -0.35 2.50 0.42
C VAL A 1033 -0.04 2.34 -1.08
N GLN A 1034 0.56 1.21 -1.47
CA GLN A 1034 0.81 0.91 -2.89
C GLN A 1034 -0.48 0.58 -3.64
N ALA A 1035 -1.42 -0.13 -3.01
CA ALA A 1035 -2.66 -0.58 -3.64
C ALA A 1035 -3.73 0.52 -3.74
N HIS A 1036 -3.88 1.34 -2.70
CA HIS A 1036 -4.99 2.27 -2.50
C HIS A 1036 -4.57 3.75 -2.62
N GLY A 1037 -3.25 4.00 -2.69
CA GLY A 1037 -2.67 5.33 -2.69
C GLY A 1037 -2.67 5.99 -1.30
N TRP A 1038 -1.88 7.05 -1.18
CA TRP A 1038 -1.66 7.73 0.10
C TRP A 1038 -2.93 8.38 0.68
N ALA A 1039 -3.83 8.88 -0.17
CA ALA A 1039 -5.00 9.63 0.28
C ALA A 1039 -5.94 8.78 1.16
N GLN A 1040 -6.13 7.50 0.81
CA GLN A 1040 -7.03 6.60 1.54
C GLN A 1040 -6.37 5.98 2.78
N THR A 1041 -5.05 5.74 2.75
CA THR A 1041 -4.31 5.02 3.81
C THR A 1041 -3.62 5.92 4.85
N SER A 1042 -3.53 7.22 4.57
CA SER A 1042 -2.82 8.16 5.45
C SER A 1042 -3.34 8.18 6.88
N HIS A 1043 -4.66 7.99 7.09
CA HIS A 1043 -5.27 8.00 8.42
C HIS A 1043 -4.71 6.91 9.34
N ASP A 1044 -4.56 5.69 8.84
CA ASP A 1044 -4.06 4.55 9.62
C ASP A 1044 -2.58 4.73 9.96
N VAL A 1045 -1.80 5.22 8.99
CA VAL A 1045 -0.39 5.59 9.19
C VAL A 1045 -0.25 6.65 10.28
N TYR A 1046 -1.02 7.73 10.22
CA TYR A 1046 -0.98 8.79 11.23
C TYR A 1046 -1.42 8.30 12.60
N THR A 1047 -2.42 7.43 12.66
CA THR A 1047 -2.89 6.82 13.92
C THR A 1047 -1.79 5.98 14.56
N MET A 1048 -1.16 5.09 13.80
CA MET A 1048 -0.04 4.27 14.26
C MET A 1048 1.15 5.12 14.73
N LEU A 1049 1.54 6.14 13.94
CA LEU A 1049 2.61 7.08 14.30
C LEU A 1049 2.29 7.86 15.58
N THR A 1050 1.03 8.27 15.76
CA THR A 1050 0.57 8.98 16.96
C THR A 1050 0.71 8.09 18.19
N PHE A 1051 0.23 6.84 18.13
CA PHE A 1051 0.39 5.89 19.24
C PHE A 1051 1.86 5.62 19.56
N TRP A 1052 2.70 5.43 18.54
CA TRP A 1052 4.14 5.22 18.72
C TRP A 1052 4.82 6.44 19.36
N ALA A 1053 4.47 7.65 18.92
CA ALA A 1053 5.00 8.91 19.47
C ALA A 1053 4.58 9.08 20.94
N VAL A 1054 3.29 8.91 21.27
CA VAL A 1054 2.77 8.99 22.64
C VAL A 1054 3.48 8.00 23.56
N PHE A 1055 3.59 6.73 23.15
CA PHE A 1055 4.25 5.71 23.97
C PHE A 1055 5.75 5.99 24.16
N THR A 1056 6.43 6.46 23.12
CA THR A 1056 7.85 6.82 23.20
C THR A 1056 8.07 8.04 24.10
N THR A 1057 7.19 9.04 24.05
CA THR A 1057 7.23 10.21 24.93
C THR A 1057 7.03 9.81 26.39
N ILE A 1058 6.04 8.96 26.70
CA ILE A 1058 5.80 8.50 28.09
C ILE A 1058 7.02 7.77 28.65
N ASP A 1059 7.63 6.88 27.86
CA ASP A 1059 8.81 6.13 28.26
C ASP A 1059 10.03 7.04 28.47
N LEU A 1060 10.25 8.01 27.57
CA LEU A 1060 11.29 9.03 27.73
C LEU A 1060 11.07 9.91 28.95
N MET A 1061 9.82 10.27 29.27
CA MET A 1061 9.48 11.01 30.49
C MET A 1061 9.79 10.20 31.75
N ALA A 1062 9.40 8.92 31.80
CA ALA A 1062 9.70 8.03 32.92
C ALA A 1062 11.21 7.83 33.10
N ALA A 1063 11.95 7.62 32.00
CA ALA A 1063 13.40 7.54 32.02
C ALA A 1063 14.05 8.85 32.48
N THR A 1064 13.55 10.00 32.03
CA THR A 1064 14.01 11.34 32.46
C THR A 1064 13.89 11.50 33.97
N VAL A 1065 12.77 11.06 34.55
CA VAL A 1065 12.59 11.02 36.02
C VAL A 1065 13.65 10.14 36.68
N ALA A 1066 13.91 8.94 36.15
CA ALA A 1066 14.94 8.05 36.69
C ALA A 1066 16.34 8.69 36.67
N PHE A 1067 16.73 9.35 35.58
CA PHE A 1067 18.00 10.08 35.48
C PHE A 1067 18.07 11.28 36.43
N ALA A 1068 16.97 12.03 36.60
CA ALA A 1068 16.91 13.14 37.54
C ALA A 1068 17.11 12.68 39.00
N LEU A 1069 16.68 11.47 39.33
CA LEU A 1069 16.87 10.85 40.65
C LEU A 1069 18.28 10.26 40.83
N GLU A 1070 18.96 9.90 39.76
CA GLU A 1070 20.33 9.37 39.74
C GLU A 1070 21.37 10.45 39.37
N ARG A 1071 21.53 11.46 40.24
CA ARG A 1071 22.33 12.68 39.96
C ARG A 1071 23.79 12.46 39.54
N ARG A 1072 24.40 11.31 39.89
CA ARG A 1072 25.80 10.97 39.52
C ARG A 1072 25.92 10.32 38.13
N GLU A 1073 24.81 10.12 37.41
CA GLU A 1073 24.80 9.44 36.12
C GLU A 1073 24.94 10.38 34.92
N LYS A 1074 25.50 9.85 33.82
CA LYS A 1074 25.69 10.59 32.57
C LYS A 1074 24.38 10.63 31.78
N TRP A 1075 23.79 11.81 31.64
CA TRP A 1075 22.57 12.05 30.84
C TRP A 1075 22.71 11.67 29.36
N SER A 1076 23.93 11.61 28.84
CA SER A 1076 24.20 11.08 27.49
C SER A 1076 23.86 9.59 27.34
N LEU A 1077 23.46 8.88 28.38
CA LEU A 1077 22.90 7.52 28.24
C LEU A 1077 21.41 7.54 27.88
N LEU A 1078 20.68 8.63 28.16
CA LEU A 1078 19.23 8.69 27.96
C LEU A 1078 18.84 8.51 26.48
N TRP A 1079 19.60 9.08 25.54
CA TRP A 1079 19.31 8.93 24.11
C TRP A 1079 19.41 7.48 23.62
N LEU A 1080 20.17 6.63 24.32
CA LEU A 1080 20.30 5.20 23.99
C LEU A 1080 19.01 4.41 24.26
N LEU A 1081 18.01 4.98 24.94
CA LEU A 1081 16.72 4.35 25.19
C LEU A 1081 15.95 4.04 23.91
N ILE A 1082 16.00 4.95 22.92
CA ILE A 1082 15.34 4.77 21.63
C ILE A 1082 15.94 3.57 20.87
N PRO A 1083 17.26 3.50 20.60
CA PRO A 1083 17.84 2.35 19.92
C PRO A 1083 17.82 1.08 20.78
N GLN A 1084 17.71 1.16 22.12
CA GLN A 1084 17.54 -0.03 22.98
C GLN A 1084 16.24 -0.80 22.69
N ARG A 1085 15.22 -0.15 22.09
CA ARG A 1085 13.99 -0.81 21.64
C ARG A 1085 14.24 -1.79 20.48
N VAL A 1086 15.37 -1.66 19.80
CA VAL A 1086 15.79 -2.51 18.67
C VAL A 1086 17.05 -3.29 19.04
N GLY A 1087 16.98 -4.61 19.04
CA GLY A 1087 18.05 -5.53 19.42
C GLY A 1087 18.04 -5.92 20.91
N TYR A 1088 18.21 -4.96 21.83
CA TYR A 1088 18.33 -5.26 23.27
C TYR A 1088 17.06 -5.90 23.83
N ARG A 1089 15.90 -5.31 23.53
CA ARG A 1089 14.59 -5.80 23.98
C ARG A 1089 14.30 -7.22 23.45
N GLN A 1090 14.67 -7.51 22.20
CA GLN A 1090 14.48 -8.84 21.59
C GLN A 1090 15.35 -9.91 22.25
N ILE A 1091 16.56 -9.56 22.72
CA ILE A 1091 17.37 -10.47 23.55
C ILE A 1091 16.66 -10.77 24.87
N MET A 1092 16.03 -9.77 25.51
CA MET A 1092 15.26 -9.99 26.74
C MET A 1092 14.07 -10.93 26.52
N TYR A 1093 13.36 -10.82 25.38
CA TYR A 1093 12.27 -11.74 25.06
C TYR A 1093 12.77 -13.17 24.92
N TYR A 1094 13.84 -13.36 24.14
CA TYR A 1094 14.45 -14.67 23.94
C TYR A 1094 14.82 -15.30 25.29
N VAL A 1095 15.41 -14.50 26.18
CA VAL A 1095 15.81 -14.91 27.51
C VAL A 1095 14.61 -15.39 28.34
N VAL A 1096 13.52 -14.62 28.39
CA VAL A 1096 12.32 -14.96 29.19
C VAL A 1096 11.60 -16.18 28.60
N LEU A 1097 11.39 -16.21 27.27
CA LEU A 1097 10.79 -17.37 26.60
C LEU A 1097 11.62 -18.63 26.80
N LYS A 1098 12.95 -18.52 26.74
CA LYS A 1098 13.86 -19.62 27.06
C LYS A 1098 13.71 -20.04 28.52
N ALA A 1099 13.64 -19.11 29.47
CA ALA A 1099 13.45 -19.43 30.89
C ALA A 1099 12.14 -20.19 31.14
N ILE A 1100 11.02 -19.72 30.58
CA ILE A 1100 9.71 -20.39 30.64
C ILE A 1100 9.81 -21.80 30.03
N THR A 1101 10.40 -21.89 28.84
CA THR A 1101 10.56 -23.18 28.13
C THR A 1101 11.40 -24.17 28.94
N GLN A 1102 12.50 -23.74 29.56
CA GLN A 1102 13.30 -24.61 30.42
C GLN A 1102 12.51 -25.02 31.67
N ALA A 1103 11.76 -24.12 32.30
CA ALA A 1103 10.95 -24.44 33.48
C ALA A 1103 9.86 -25.48 33.17
N MET A 1104 9.25 -25.39 31.97
CA MET A 1104 8.28 -26.39 31.50
C MET A 1104 8.92 -27.74 31.16
N ARG A 1105 10.16 -27.78 30.66
CA ARG A 1105 10.88 -29.02 30.31
C ARG A 1105 11.50 -29.72 31.52
N GLY A 1106 11.82 -28.96 32.57
CA GLY A 1106 12.43 -29.42 33.82
C GLY A 1106 13.86 -29.96 33.76
N PRO A 1107 14.80 -29.41 32.96
CA PRO A 1107 16.19 -29.84 33.00
C PRO A 1107 16.93 -29.28 34.22
N MET A 1108 18.08 -29.87 34.52
CA MET A 1108 19.01 -29.29 35.48
C MET A 1108 19.71 -28.10 34.82
N VAL A 1109 19.53 -26.89 35.37
CA VAL A 1109 20.16 -25.66 34.86
C VAL A 1109 21.21 -25.20 35.87
N GLY A 1110 22.47 -25.15 35.43
CA GLY A 1110 23.59 -24.73 36.26
C GLY A 1110 23.93 -23.24 36.13
N TRP A 1111 24.74 -22.74 37.08
CA TRP A 1111 25.16 -21.34 37.21
C TRP A 1111 25.90 -20.80 35.98
N GLY A 1112 26.81 -21.59 35.38
CA GLY A 1112 27.57 -21.24 34.16
C GLY A 1112 28.42 -19.96 34.29
N LYS A 1113 29.75 -20.10 34.43
CA LYS A 1113 30.66 -18.95 34.65
C LYS A 1113 30.69 -17.97 33.45
N LEU A 1114 30.71 -16.66 33.76
CA LEU A 1114 30.95 -15.58 32.78
C LEU A 1114 32.45 -15.23 32.77
N GLN A 1115 33.00 -14.92 31.59
CA GLN A 1115 34.40 -14.50 31.45
C GLN A 1115 34.56 -13.04 31.92
N ARG A 1116 35.53 -12.78 32.81
CA ARG A 1116 35.78 -11.46 33.39
C ARG A 1116 36.96 -10.73 32.73
N THR A 1117 36.83 -9.42 32.60
CA THR A 1117 37.80 -8.53 31.95
C THR A 1117 38.59 -7.67 32.93
N GLY A 1118 38.07 -7.45 34.15
CA GLY A 1118 38.76 -6.67 35.20
C GLY A 1118 38.76 -5.15 34.97
N ARG A 1119 37.92 -4.64 34.06
CA ARG A 1119 37.91 -3.23 33.62
C ARG A 1119 36.98 -2.31 34.41
N VAL A 1120 36.52 -2.70 35.59
CA VAL A 1120 35.67 -1.86 36.43
C VAL A 1120 36.43 -0.60 36.84
N GLN A 1121 35.85 0.59 36.64
CA GLN A 1121 36.36 1.84 37.20
C GLN A 1121 35.35 2.35 38.22
N ALA A 1122 35.78 2.61 39.46
CA ALA A 1122 34.98 3.38 40.40
C ALA A 1122 34.99 4.83 39.88
N GLY A 1123 33.79 5.34 39.59
CA GLY A 1123 33.59 6.62 38.91
C GLY A 1123 33.96 7.83 39.75
#